data_AF-A0A354J0B7-F1
#
_entry.id   AF-A0A354J0B7-F1
#
_cell.length_a   1.000
_cell.length_b   1.000
_cell.length_c   1.000
_cell.angle_alpha   90.00
_cell.angle_beta   90.00
_cell.angle_gamma   90.00
#
_symmetry.space_group_name_H-M   'P 1'
#
loop_
_entity.id
_entity.type
_entity.pdbx_description
1 polymer ?
#
loop_
_entity_poly.entity_id
_entity_poly.type
_entity_poly.pdbx_seq_one_letter_code
_entity_poly.pdbx_strand_id
1 'polypeptide(L)'
;MNTMTDMAEQLDVKLLLTTLMALKKGDFSVRMPSDWTGVSGKIADTLNDIIETKQKMVETVTEVSRVVGREGHLTQRADVPGVVGGWSTIISSVNTLIDDLVRPTTEMARVIGAVAKGDLSQTMALEVDGHPLKGQYLRAAQTANTMVEQLSSFSSEVTRVAREVGTEGKLGGQAQVKGVAGTWKDLTDSVNSMAGNLTSQVRNIAEVTTAVANGDLSKKITVDVRGEILQLKDTINVMVDQLRSFASEVTRVAREVGTEGKLGGQAYVPGVGGTWKDLTDNVNFMASNLTGQVRNIATVTTAVANGDLSKKITVDVKGEILELKNTINVMVDQLSSFSSEVTRVAREVGTEGKLGGQAQVKGVAGTWKDLTDSVNSMAGNLTGQVRNIADVTTAVANGDLSKKITVDVKGEILELKNTINVMVDQLNSFASEVTRVAREVGTEGRLGGQANVPGVAGTWKDLTDGVNSMAGNLTGQVRNIAEVTTAVANGDLSKKITVDVKGEILELKNTINVMVDQLSSFASEVTRVAREVGTEGKLGGQAYVPGVGGTWKDLTDNVNFMASNLTGQVRNIAAVTTAVARGDLSKKITVDVKGEILELKDTINVMVDQLSSFASEVTRVAREVGTEGKLGGQANVSGVAGTWKDLTENVNQLAANLTNQMRAIGEVATAVTRGDLSRSIQVEARGEVSYLKDNINEMIRNLKETTQKNAQQDWLKTNLARFTRLLQGQRDLEAVTKLILSELAPLVSAHHGVFYMMDSQDDDARLRMIASYGYRSSRKLPTSFLPGEGLVGQCAVEKTRIWLLDVPRDYIVVSSGLGSAPPNNIVVLPILFEQQVKAVIEIASLDRFTETHLSFLDQLMESIGVVLNTIEANSRTESLLTQSQSLAQELQQTNQELAEKARLLSEQNIEVERKNREVEQAKLALEEKATQLALSSKYKSEFLANMSHELRTPLNSLLILAQQLSDNPEGNLSGKQVEFAKTIHGSGSDLLTLINDILDLSKIESGTVTLDVSEYRFSNLRNYVDRTFRHMAEAKHLGFHVGLADNLPTAVMTDTTRLQQVLKNLLSNAFKFTSHGQVSLDISLVTSGWTADHPHLLHADAVLAFSVSDTGVGIPQDKLQLIFEAFQQADGSTARKYGGTGLGL
;
A
#
# COMPACT_ATOMS: atom_id res chain seq x y z
N MET A 1 -15.83 -168.88 16.51
CA MET A 1 -15.94 -168.74 15.04
C MET A 1 -15.60 -167.30 14.72
N ASN A 2 -14.50 -167.09 14.00
CA ASN A 2 -13.99 -165.89 13.32
C ASN A 2 -13.88 -164.51 14.03
N THR A 3 -12.60 -164.15 14.17
CA THR A 3 -11.90 -162.87 14.29
C THR A 3 -12.40 -161.69 13.43
N MET A 4 -12.46 -160.48 14.01
CA MET A 4 -11.78 -159.27 13.51
C MET A 4 -11.71 -158.18 14.60
N THR A 5 -10.51 -158.05 15.18
CA THR A 5 -9.80 -156.84 15.66
C THR A 5 -10.54 -155.69 16.36
N ASP A 6 -10.28 -155.61 17.67
CA ASP A 6 -9.97 -154.38 18.41
C ASP A 6 -9.05 -153.43 17.60
N MET A 7 -9.45 -152.16 17.49
CA MET A 7 -8.52 -151.03 17.47
C MET A 7 -9.07 -149.97 18.42
N ALA A 8 -8.58 -150.01 19.66
CA ALA A 8 -8.65 -148.85 20.54
C ALA A 8 -7.91 -147.69 19.84
N GLU A 9 -8.55 -146.52 19.73
CA GLU A 9 -7.94 -145.25 19.29
C GLU A 9 -6.81 -144.86 20.26
N GLN A 10 -5.64 -145.48 20.12
CA GLN A 10 -4.42 -145.10 20.80
C GLN A 10 -3.89 -143.81 20.17
N LEU A 11 -3.69 -142.80 21.02
CA LEU A 11 -3.02 -141.55 20.68
C LEU A 11 -1.69 -141.84 19.95
N ASP A 12 -1.57 -141.41 18.69
CA ASP A 12 -0.30 -141.53 17.96
C ASP A 12 0.71 -140.53 18.53
N VAL A 13 1.56 -141.05 19.43
CA VAL A 13 2.59 -140.26 20.11
C VAL A 13 3.62 -139.70 19.11
N LYS A 14 3.86 -140.35 17.96
CA LYS A 14 4.75 -139.80 16.93
C LYS A 14 4.12 -138.59 16.26
N LEU A 15 2.83 -138.65 15.95
CA LEU A 15 2.10 -137.52 15.35
C LEU A 15 1.99 -136.34 16.34
N LEU A 16 1.68 -136.61 17.60
CA LEU A 16 1.67 -135.59 18.66
C LEU A 16 3.06 -134.96 18.85
N LEU A 17 4.12 -135.77 18.92
CA LEU A 17 5.49 -135.28 19.02
C LEU A 17 5.88 -134.44 17.79
N THR A 18 5.51 -134.87 16.59
CA THR A 18 5.78 -134.13 15.34
C THR A 18 5.07 -132.78 15.35
N THR A 19 3.81 -132.73 15.78
CA THR A 19 3.03 -131.49 15.88
C THR A 19 3.60 -130.56 16.95
N LEU A 20 3.98 -131.10 18.12
CA LEU A 20 4.66 -130.32 19.16
C LEU A 20 6.04 -129.82 18.72
N MET A 21 6.78 -130.60 17.93
CA MET A 21 8.06 -130.19 17.36
C MET A 21 7.88 -129.08 16.30
N ALA A 22 6.82 -129.13 15.50
CA ALA A 22 6.46 -128.08 14.55
C ALA A 22 6.08 -126.78 15.29
N LEU A 23 5.19 -126.86 16.28
CA LEU A 23 4.81 -125.73 17.13
C LEU A 23 6.04 -125.13 17.85
N LYS A 24 6.94 -125.98 18.38
CA LYS A 24 8.20 -125.53 19.01
C LYS A 24 9.08 -124.73 18.04
N LYS A 25 9.08 -125.07 16.75
CA LYS A 25 9.81 -124.35 15.70
C LYS A 25 9.08 -123.11 15.18
N GLY A 26 7.86 -122.85 15.66
CA GLY A 26 7.01 -121.75 15.20
C GLY A 26 6.26 -122.03 13.89
N ASP A 27 6.16 -123.30 13.48
CA ASP A 27 5.31 -123.70 12.36
C ASP A 27 3.88 -123.95 12.87
N PHE A 28 3.01 -122.97 12.61
CA PHE A 28 1.59 -123.02 12.98
C PHE A 28 0.70 -123.59 11.88
N SER A 29 1.24 -124.18 10.80
CA SER A 29 0.42 -124.80 9.75
C SER A 29 -0.03 -126.24 10.08
N VAL A 30 0.67 -126.88 11.02
CA VAL A 30 0.40 -128.26 11.42
C VAL A 30 -0.81 -128.33 12.36
N ARG A 31 -1.69 -129.32 12.17
CA ARG A 31 -2.84 -129.60 13.05
C ARG A 31 -2.86 -131.09 13.41
N MET A 32 -3.31 -131.38 14.62
CA MET A 32 -3.72 -132.74 14.98
C MET A 32 -5.06 -133.06 14.30
N PRO A 33 -5.32 -134.34 13.95
CA PRO A 33 -6.60 -134.76 13.36
C PRO A 33 -7.79 -134.41 14.26
N SER A 34 -8.84 -133.83 13.69
CA SER A 34 -10.04 -133.37 14.41
C SER A 34 -11.16 -134.43 14.50
N ASP A 35 -10.96 -135.58 13.86
CA ASP A 35 -11.87 -136.72 13.84
C ASP A 35 -11.65 -137.70 15.00
N TRP A 36 -10.60 -137.50 15.80
CA TRP A 36 -10.30 -138.31 16.98
C TRP A 36 -11.29 -138.03 18.11
N THR A 37 -11.73 -139.09 18.81
CA THR A 37 -12.69 -138.97 19.91
C THR A 37 -12.08 -139.36 21.26
N GLY A 38 -12.79 -139.10 22.36
CA GLY A 38 -12.29 -139.39 23.71
C GLY A 38 -11.16 -138.45 24.19
N VAL A 39 -10.25 -138.95 25.02
CA VAL A 39 -9.15 -138.15 25.61
C VAL A 39 -8.14 -137.71 24.54
N SER A 40 -7.87 -138.56 23.55
CA SER A 40 -6.99 -138.26 22.42
C SER A 40 -7.52 -137.11 21.57
N GLY A 41 -8.84 -137.08 21.29
CA GLY A 41 -9.52 -135.97 20.63
C GLY A 41 -9.42 -134.66 21.41
N LYS A 42 -9.68 -134.69 22.73
CA LYS A 42 -9.52 -133.49 23.57
C LYS A 42 -8.10 -132.93 23.57
N ILE A 43 -7.08 -133.79 23.54
CA ILE A 43 -5.68 -133.36 23.44
C ILE A 43 -5.41 -132.71 22.07
N ALA A 44 -5.93 -133.31 21.00
CA ALA A 44 -5.82 -132.77 19.64
C ALA A 44 -6.48 -131.39 19.50
N ASP A 45 -7.73 -131.25 19.96
CA ASP A 45 -8.48 -129.99 19.94
C ASP A 45 -7.78 -128.92 20.77
N THR A 46 -7.38 -129.24 22.00
CA THR A 46 -6.69 -128.29 22.88
C THR A 46 -5.34 -127.84 22.28
N LEU A 47 -4.59 -128.76 21.65
CA LEU A 47 -3.34 -128.41 21.00
C LEU A 47 -3.57 -127.54 19.76
N ASN A 48 -4.60 -127.84 18.96
CA ASN A 48 -4.99 -127.05 17.81
C ASN A 48 -5.43 -125.62 18.23
N ASP A 49 -6.20 -125.48 19.31
CA ASP A 49 -6.60 -124.19 19.87
C ASP A 49 -5.39 -123.36 20.35
N ILE A 50 -4.40 -124.01 20.97
CA ILE A 50 -3.14 -123.37 21.37
C ILE A 50 -2.35 -122.90 20.13
N ILE A 51 -2.27 -123.73 19.09
CA ILE A 51 -1.59 -123.40 17.83
C ILE A 51 -2.29 -122.20 17.15
N GLU A 52 -3.62 -122.21 17.07
CA GLU A 52 -4.41 -121.13 16.47
C GLU A 52 -4.26 -119.81 17.25
N THR A 53 -4.33 -119.86 18.58
CA THR A 53 -4.15 -118.68 19.44
C THR A 53 -2.75 -118.08 19.27
N LYS A 54 -1.71 -118.92 19.23
CA LYS A 54 -0.33 -118.50 18.97
C LYS A 54 -0.18 -117.87 17.59
N GLN A 55 -0.80 -118.44 16.56
CA GLN A 55 -0.76 -117.93 15.18
C GLN A 55 -1.38 -116.53 15.10
N LYS A 56 -2.61 -116.35 15.59
CA LYS A 56 -3.31 -115.05 15.61
C LYS A 56 -2.51 -113.97 16.34
N MET A 57 -1.83 -114.36 17.42
CA MET A 57 -1.02 -113.43 18.20
C MET A 57 0.25 -112.97 17.46
N VAL A 58 0.91 -113.87 16.73
CA VAL A 58 2.05 -113.51 15.87
C VAL A 58 1.60 -112.59 14.73
N GLU A 59 0.47 -112.90 14.09
CA GLU A 59 -0.11 -112.06 13.03
C GLU A 59 -0.42 -110.65 13.55
N THR A 60 -1.11 -110.55 14.70
CA THR A 60 -1.50 -109.26 15.30
C THR A 60 -0.29 -108.42 15.71
N VAL A 61 0.73 -109.00 16.36
CA VAL A 61 1.95 -108.27 16.75
C VAL A 61 2.73 -107.80 15.50
N THR A 62 2.76 -108.62 14.45
CA THR A 62 3.41 -108.28 13.18
C THR A 62 2.67 -107.13 12.47
N GLU A 63 1.35 -107.16 12.46
CA GLU A 63 0.51 -106.11 11.90
C GLU A 63 0.71 -104.78 12.63
N VAL A 64 0.61 -104.78 13.96
CA VAL A 64 0.78 -103.57 14.77
C VAL A 64 2.19 -102.99 14.64
N SER A 65 3.22 -103.82 14.56
CA SER A 65 4.59 -103.38 14.29
C SER A 65 4.73 -102.66 12.93
N ARG A 66 4.03 -103.14 11.89
CA ARG A 66 3.99 -102.47 10.58
C ARG A 66 3.20 -101.16 10.65
N VAL A 67 1.98 -101.20 11.19
CA VAL A 67 1.03 -100.08 11.16
C VAL A 67 1.49 -98.92 12.07
N VAL A 68 1.94 -99.22 13.28
CA VAL A 68 2.44 -98.21 14.22
C VAL A 68 3.88 -97.82 13.90
N GLY A 69 4.75 -98.80 13.63
CA GLY A 69 6.19 -98.58 13.49
C GLY A 69 6.66 -98.08 12.12
N ARG A 70 6.01 -98.48 11.02
CA ARG A 70 6.39 -98.05 9.66
C ARG A 70 5.43 -97.06 9.03
N GLU A 71 4.13 -97.25 9.25
CA GLU A 71 3.09 -96.43 8.60
C GLU A 71 2.70 -95.21 9.43
N GLY A 72 3.11 -95.15 10.70
CA GLY A 72 2.90 -93.98 11.56
C GLY A 72 1.46 -93.81 12.07
N HIS A 73 0.65 -94.87 12.02
CA HIS A 73 -0.71 -94.86 12.56
C HIS A 73 -0.69 -95.13 14.08
N LEU A 74 -0.37 -94.10 14.85
CA LEU A 74 -0.06 -94.16 16.28
C LEU A 74 -1.25 -94.58 17.20
N THR A 75 -2.47 -94.65 16.67
CA THR A 75 -3.69 -95.03 17.41
C THR A 75 -4.03 -96.52 17.32
N GLN A 76 -3.35 -97.29 16.47
CA GLN A 76 -3.61 -98.73 16.35
C GLN A 76 -3.17 -99.48 17.62
N ARG A 77 -3.96 -100.46 18.07
CA ARG A 77 -3.66 -101.31 19.23
C ARG A 77 -3.74 -102.78 18.84
N ALA A 78 -2.96 -103.62 19.51
CA ALA A 78 -3.02 -105.08 19.37
C ALA A 78 -4.24 -105.62 20.10
N ASP A 79 -5.04 -106.43 19.42
CA ASP A 79 -6.21 -107.12 19.98
C ASP A 79 -6.32 -108.54 19.42
N VAL A 80 -6.51 -109.52 20.30
CA VAL A 80 -6.69 -110.93 19.94
C VAL A 80 -7.93 -111.45 20.69
N PRO A 81 -9.04 -111.76 20.01
CA PRO A 81 -10.24 -112.21 20.69
C PRO A 81 -10.05 -113.55 21.41
N GLY A 82 -10.50 -113.65 22.67
CA GLY A 82 -10.54 -114.91 23.43
C GLY A 82 -9.28 -115.29 24.22
N VAL A 83 -8.23 -114.45 24.23
CA VAL A 83 -7.04 -114.71 25.07
C VAL A 83 -7.27 -114.35 26.54
N VAL A 84 -6.88 -115.26 27.44
CA VAL A 84 -6.94 -115.09 28.90
C VAL A 84 -5.60 -115.46 29.56
N GLY A 85 -5.38 -115.01 30.80
CA GLY A 85 -4.14 -115.29 31.55
C GLY A 85 -2.92 -114.62 30.91
N GLY A 86 -1.76 -115.31 30.90
CA GLY A 86 -0.49 -114.75 30.43
C GLY A 86 -0.46 -114.27 28.97
N TRP A 87 -1.37 -114.76 28.13
CA TRP A 87 -1.54 -114.28 26.74
C TRP A 87 -2.06 -112.85 26.68
N SER A 88 -3.06 -112.52 27.51
CA SER A 88 -3.60 -111.16 27.62
C SER A 88 -2.54 -110.17 28.14
N THR A 89 -1.69 -110.60 29.08
CA THR A 89 -0.59 -109.79 29.61
C THR A 89 0.43 -109.39 28.56
N ILE A 90 0.70 -110.24 27.56
CA ILE A 90 1.62 -109.89 26.46
C ILE A 90 0.98 -108.83 25.56
N ILE A 91 -0.31 -108.97 25.20
CA ILE A 91 -1.03 -107.98 24.40
C ILE A 91 -1.10 -106.63 25.12
N SER A 92 -1.41 -106.62 26.42
CA SER A 92 -1.41 -105.39 27.21
C SER A 92 -0.03 -104.75 27.27
N SER A 93 1.03 -105.54 27.44
CA SER A 93 2.41 -105.04 27.48
C SER A 93 2.84 -104.40 26.15
N VAL A 94 2.43 -104.97 25.01
CA VAL A 94 2.66 -104.37 23.68
C VAL A 94 1.92 -103.04 23.56
N ASN A 95 0.65 -102.97 23.99
CA ASN A 95 -0.13 -101.74 23.94
C ASN A 95 0.42 -100.64 24.87
N THR A 96 0.87 -100.99 26.07
CA THR A 96 1.54 -100.03 26.98
C THR A 96 2.82 -99.47 26.35
N LEU A 97 3.62 -100.32 25.70
CA LEU A 97 4.84 -99.87 25.04
C LEU A 97 4.53 -98.93 23.86
N ILE A 98 3.45 -99.18 23.12
CA ILE A 98 2.96 -98.26 22.08
C ILE A 98 2.55 -96.91 22.69
N ASP A 99 1.77 -96.92 23.77
CA ASP A 99 1.36 -95.69 24.45
C ASP A 99 2.56 -94.85 24.94
N ASP A 100 3.56 -95.50 25.52
CA ASP A 100 4.77 -94.86 26.04
C ASP A 100 5.65 -94.22 24.94
N LEU A 101 5.62 -94.77 23.71
CA LEU A 101 6.38 -94.23 22.57
C LEU A 101 5.63 -93.12 21.82
N VAL A 102 4.30 -93.24 21.73
CA VAL A 102 3.44 -92.37 20.91
C VAL A 102 3.18 -91.02 21.56
N ARG A 103 3.00 -90.98 22.89
CA ARG A 103 2.59 -89.76 23.59
C ARG A 103 3.63 -88.63 23.50
N PRO A 104 4.94 -88.84 23.76
CA PRO A 104 5.94 -87.77 23.66
C PRO A 104 6.13 -87.24 22.24
N THR A 105 6.00 -88.10 21.23
CA THR A 105 6.11 -87.72 19.80
C THR A 105 4.93 -86.87 19.36
N THR A 106 3.72 -87.19 19.83
CA THR A 106 2.52 -86.40 19.55
C THR A 106 2.58 -85.01 20.19
N GLU A 107 3.05 -84.92 21.45
CA GLU A 107 3.27 -83.62 22.11
C GLU A 107 4.35 -82.78 21.44
N MET A 108 5.42 -83.41 20.97
CA MET A 108 6.46 -82.70 20.23
C MET A 108 5.95 -82.13 18.90
N ALA A 109 5.13 -82.90 18.17
CA ALA A 109 4.47 -82.43 16.95
C ALA A 109 3.52 -81.26 17.21
N ARG A 110 2.79 -81.27 18.34
CA ARG A 110 1.91 -80.17 18.77
C ARG A 110 2.69 -78.87 18.98
N VAL A 111 3.80 -78.94 19.74
CA VAL A 111 4.63 -77.77 20.05
C VAL A 111 5.32 -77.22 18.80
N ILE A 112 5.88 -78.08 17.94
CA ILE A 112 6.46 -77.64 16.66
C ILE A 112 5.38 -77.01 15.76
N GLY A 113 4.18 -77.60 15.71
CA GLY A 113 3.05 -77.05 14.98
C GLY A 113 2.58 -75.69 15.51
N ALA A 114 2.66 -75.46 16.83
CA ALA A 114 2.37 -74.16 17.44
C ALA A 114 3.43 -73.11 17.07
N VAL A 115 4.71 -73.47 17.15
CA VAL A 115 5.84 -72.60 16.74
C VAL A 115 5.73 -72.21 15.26
N ALA A 116 5.41 -73.17 14.38
CA ALA A 116 5.22 -72.89 12.94
C ALA A 116 4.03 -71.97 12.65
N LYS A 117 3.01 -71.95 13.52
CA LYS A 117 1.87 -71.01 13.46
C LYS A 117 2.14 -69.68 14.17
N GLY A 118 3.33 -69.50 14.75
CA GLY A 118 3.72 -68.29 15.47
C GLY A 118 3.29 -68.24 16.95
N ASP A 119 2.74 -69.32 17.50
CA ASP A 119 2.40 -69.40 18.93
C ASP A 119 3.59 -69.94 19.73
N LEU A 120 4.37 -69.01 20.31
CA LEU A 120 5.56 -69.29 21.12
C LEU A 120 5.26 -69.46 22.61
N SER A 121 3.98 -69.55 23.00
CA SER A 121 3.57 -69.78 24.40
C SER A 121 3.51 -71.26 24.76
N GLN A 122 3.47 -72.14 23.75
CA GLN A 122 3.29 -73.57 23.93
C GLN A 122 4.64 -74.27 24.19
N THR A 123 4.74 -74.97 25.32
CA THR A 123 5.92 -75.77 25.69
C THR A 123 5.55 -77.24 25.85
N MET A 124 6.55 -78.12 25.77
CA MET A 124 6.39 -79.53 26.12
C MET A 124 6.38 -79.71 27.63
N ALA A 125 5.40 -80.46 28.14
CA ALA A 125 5.36 -80.86 29.54
C ALA A 125 6.56 -81.77 29.87
N LEU A 126 7.21 -81.55 31.01
CA LEU A 126 8.34 -82.36 31.48
C LEU A 126 7.90 -83.60 32.28
N GLU A 127 6.59 -83.73 32.53
CA GLU A 127 5.96 -84.80 33.29
C GLU A 127 4.70 -85.29 32.56
N VAL A 128 4.41 -86.60 32.63
CA VAL A 128 3.21 -87.23 32.05
C VAL A 128 2.60 -88.17 33.09
N ASP A 129 1.30 -88.05 33.36
CA ASP A 129 0.54 -88.86 34.33
C ASP A 129 1.24 -89.02 35.70
N GLY A 130 1.79 -87.92 36.22
CA GLY A 130 2.47 -87.85 37.52
C GLY A 130 3.90 -88.41 37.54
N HIS A 131 4.47 -88.75 36.38
CA HIS A 131 5.83 -89.28 36.26
C HIS A 131 6.72 -88.37 35.40
N PRO A 132 7.93 -88.01 35.86
CA PRO A 132 8.85 -87.21 35.07
C PRO A 132 9.35 -87.97 33.85
N LEU A 133 9.43 -87.29 32.71
CA LEU A 133 10.09 -87.82 31.52
C LEU A 133 11.56 -88.16 31.87
N LYS A 134 12.06 -89.29 31.36
CA LYS A 134 13.43 -89.77 31.62
C LYS A 134 14.16 -90.06 30.32
N GLY A 135 15.50 -90.07 30.38
CA GLY A 135 16.36 -90.42 29.25
C GLY A 135 16.23 -89.46 28.08
N GLN A 136 16.05 -89.99 26.87
CA GLN A 136 16.02 -89.18 25.64
C GLN A 136 14.77 -88.28 25.53
N TYR A 137 13.62 -88.70 26.07
CA TYR A 137 12.39 -87.90 26.00
C TYR A 137 12.50 -86.58 26.79
N LEU A 138 13.14 -86.62 27.96
CA LEU A 138 13.42 -85.41 28.74
C LEU A 138 14.33 -84.45 27.98
N ARG A 139 15.38 -84.98 27.36
CA ARG A 139 16.35 -84.19 26.60
C ARG A 139 15.71 -83.54 25.37
N ALA A 140 14.83 -84.25 24.67
CA ALA A 140 14.06 -83.72 23.55
C ALA A 140 13.11 -82.60 23.99
N ALA A 141 12.35 -82.81 25.08
CA ALA A 141 11.45 -81.81 25.64
C ALA A 141 12.19 -80.54 26.11
N GLN A 142 13.31 -80.70 26.82
CA GLN A 142 14.17 -79.57 27.22
C GLN A 142 14.71 -78.80 26.01
N THR A 143 15.19 -79.51 24.97
CA THR A 143 15.73 -78.88 23.76
C THR A 143 14.65 -78.08 23.02
N ALA A 144 13.44 -78.64 22.87
CA ALA A 144 12.31 -77.93 22.27
C ALA A 144 11.90 -76.70 23.08
N ASN A 145 11.82 -76.82 24.41
CA ASN A 145 11.47 -75.70 25.27
C ASN A 145 12.51 -74.58 25.21
N THR A 146 13.81 -74.91 25.21
CA THR A 146 14.87 -73.90 25.01
C THR A 146 14.76 -73.21 23.66
N MET A 147 14.42 -73.92 22.58
CA MET A 147 14.19 -73.31 21.26
C MET A 147 13.00 -72.34 21.29
N VAL A 148 11.87 -72.73 21.88
CA VAL A 148 10.68 -71.88 22.04
C VAL A 148 11.02 -70.62 22.83
N GLU A 149 11.78 -70.76 23.92
CA GLU A 149 12.19 -69.66 24.78
C GLU A 149 13.13 -68.68 24.06
N GLN A 150 14.09 -69.18 23.28
CA GLN A 150 14.96 -68.35 22.44
C GLN A 150 14.20 -67.58 21.36
N LEU A 151 13.25 -68.24 20.68
CA LEU A 151 12.40 -67.60 19.66
C LEU A 151 11.49 -66.52 20.26
N SER A 152 10.89 -66.81 21.42
CA SER A 152 10.01 -65.87 22.12
C SER A 152 10.76 -64.62 22.56
N SER A 153 11.95 -64.81 23.16
CA SER A 153 12.83 -63.72 23.59
C SER A 153 13.29 -62.86 22.40
N PHE A 154 13.73 -63.48 21.30
CA PHE A 154 14.13 -62.76 20.09
C PHE A 154 12.97 -61.98 19.46
N SER A 155 11.80 -62.61 19.33
CA SER A 155 10.60 -61.97 18.75
C SER A 155 10.15 -60.76 19.57
N SER A 156 10.10 -60.90 20.91
CA SER A 156 9.77 -59.79 21.80
C SER A 156 10.73 -58.62 21.62
N GLU A 157 12.02 -58.92 21.51
CA GLU A 157 13.05 -57.88 21.47
C GLU A 157 13.13 -57.16 20.12
N VAL A 158 12.98 -57.89 19.00
CA VAL A 158 12.86 -57.28 17.67
C VAL A 158 11.59 -56.43 17.59
N THR A 159 10.47 -56.90 18.14
CA THR A 159 9.22 -56.13 18.16
C THR A 159 9.37 -54.86 18.99
N ARG A 160 10.06 -54.92 20.14
CA ARG A 160 10.34 -53.76 20.98
C ARG A 160 11.22 -52.74 20.27
N VAL A 161 12.33 -53.17 19.66
CA VAL A 161 13.25 -52.27 18.94
C VAL A 161 12.60 -51.67 17.69
N ALA A 162 11.85 -52.47 16.93
CA ALA A 162 11.09 -51.97 15.79
C ALA A 162 10.04 -50.94 16.23
N ARG A 163 9.40 -51.14 17.38
CA ARG A 163 8.45 -50.17 17.94
C ARG A 163 9.15 -48.89 18.41
N GLU A 164 10.20 -49.00 19.22
CA GLU A 164 10.94 -47.86 19.77
C GLU A 164 11.60 -47.01 18.68
N VAL A 165 12.33 -47.64 17.76
CA VAL A 165 13.12 -46.93 16.75
C VAL A 165 12.29 -46.59 15.51
N GLY A 166 11.37 -47.47 15.11
CA GLY A 166 10.55 -47.31 13.89
C GLY A 166 9.27 -46.51 14.09
N THR A 167 8.55 -46.69 15.21
CA THR A 167 7.23 -46.04 15.41
C THR A 167 7.20 -44.98 16.50
N GLU A 168 7.92 -45.15 17.61
CA GLU A 168 7.91 -44.20 18.74
C GLU A 168 8.98 -43.10 18.61
N GLY A 169 9.90 -43.21 17.64
CA GLY A 169 10.98 -42.23 17.44
C GLY A 169 12.01 -42.17 18.57
N LYS A 170 12.06 -43.18 19.45
CA LYS A 170 13.06 -43.28 20.52
C LYS A 170 14.38 -43.80 19.96
N LEU A 171 15.25 -42.85 19.63
CA LEU A 171 16.56 -43.10 19.02
C LEU A 171 17.57 -43.71 20.02
N GLY A 172 18.13 -44.87 19.69
CA GLY A 172 19.15 -45.56 20.47
C GLY A 172 18.76 -46.94 21.03
N GLY A 173 17.55 -47.44 20.74
CA GLY A 173 17.12 -48.78 21.12
C GLY A 173 17.97 -49.87 20.44
N GLN A 174 18.52 -50.79 21.23
CA GLN A 174 19.23 -51.98 20.75
C GLN A 174 18.58 -53.24 21.31
N ALA A 175 18.57 -54.30 20.51
CA ALA A 175 18.10 -55.61 20.87
C ALA A 175 19.17 -56.33 21.70
N GLN A 176 18.82 -56.74 22.92
CA GLN A 176 19.63 -57.60 23.78
C GLN A 176 18.94 -58.94 24.03
N VAL A 177 19.33 -59.94 23.25
CA VAL A 177 18.83 -61.32 23.42
C VAL A 177 19.93 -62.16 24.10
N LYS A 178 19.61 -62.76 25.25
CA LYS A 178 20.58 -63.58 26.00
C LYS A 178 20.67 -65.00 25.41
N GLY A 179 21.89 -65.52 25.26
CA GLY A 179 22.14 -66.92 24.90
C GLY A 179 22.00 -67.28 23.42
N VAL A 180 21.90 -66.29 22.52
CA VAL A 180 21.88 -66.51 21.07
C VAL A 180 23.29 -66.66 20.48
N ALA A 181 23.44 -67.61 19.56
CA ALA A 181 24.68 -67.91 18.84
C ALA A 181 24.39 -68.28 17.38
N GLY A 182 25.40 -68.23 16.51
CA GLY A 182 25.23 -68.48 15.07
C GLY A 182 24.31 -67.45 14.41
N THR A 183 23.41 -67.90 13.54
CA THR A 183 22.50 -67.04 12.77
C THR A 183 21.63 -66.11 13.62
N TRP A 184 21.27 -66.51 14.84
CA TRP A 184 20.50 -65.66 15.76
C TRP A 184 21.28 -64.45 16.25
N LYS A 185 22.59 -64.60 16.42
CA LYS A 185 23.47 -63.49 16.78
C LYS A 185 23.62 -62.54 15.59
N ASP A 186 23.86 -63.09 14.40
CA ASP A 186 24.01 -62.28 13.17
C ASP A 186 22.74 -61.46 12.85
N LEU A 187 21.56 -62.04 13.08
CA LEU A 187 20.27 -61.34 12.95
C LEU A 187 20.11 -60.23 13.99
N THR A 188 20.47 -60.49 15.25
CA THR A 188 20.43 -59.49 16.33
C THR A 188 21.38 -58.33 16.02
N ASP A 189 22.60 -58.63 15.56
CA ASP A 189 23.61 -57.63 15.18
C ASP A 189 23.16 -56.82 13.95
N SER A 190 22.48 -57.46 12.99
CA SER A 190 21.92 -56.78 11.81
C SER A 190 20.79 -55.80 12.17
N VAL A 191 19.88 -56.21 13.07
CA VAL A 191 18.81 -55.33 13.60
C VAL A 191 19.42 -54.16 14.37
N ASN A 192 20.44 -54.41 15.20
CA ASN A 192 21.15 -53.36 15.93
C ASN A 192 21.89 -52.39 15.01
N SER A 193 22.52 -52.88 13.95
CA SER A 193 23.21 -52.04 12.96
C SER A 193 22.22 -51.16 12.20
N MET A 194 21.06 -51.72 11.82
CA MET A 194 19.99 -50.95 11.19
C MET A 194 19.44 -49.86 12.12
N ALA A 195 19.13 -50.20 13.37
CA ALA A 195 18.65 -49.26 14.38
C ALA A 195 19.66 -48.15 14.70
N GLY A 196 20.96 -48.51 14.77
CA GLY A 196 22.06 -47.57 14.99
C GLY A 196 22.25 -46.60 13.83
N ASN A 197 22.19 -47.09 12.58
CA ASN A 197 22.26 -46.24 11.39
C ASN A 197 21.09 -45.27 11.32
N LEU A 198 19.86 -45.76 11.49
CA LEU A 198 18.67 -44.90 11.48
C LEU A 198 18.73 -43.84 12.59
N THR A 199 19.18 -44.24 13.79
CA THR A 199 19.38 -43.34 14.92
C THR A 199 20.36 -42.23 14.63
N SER A 200 21.56 -42.56 14.13
CA SER A 200 22.60 -41.58 13.83
C SER A 200 22.15 -40.60 12.75
N GLN A 201 21.51 -41.11 11.70
CA GLN A 201 21.04 -40.33 10.57
C GLN A 201 19.96 -39.32 10.99
N VAL A 202 18.91 -39.79 11.66
CA VAL A 202 17.79 -38.93 12.09
C VAL A 202 18.23 -37.92 13.15
N ARG A 203 19.10 -38.32 14.10
CA ARG A 203 19.62 -37.40 15.14
C ARG A 203 20.43 -36.26 14.53
N ASN A 204 21.30 -36.52 13.55
CA ASN A 204 22.10 -35.48 12.92
C ASN A 204 21.23 -34.51 12.10
N ILE A 205 20.21 -35.02 11.40
CA ILE A 205 19.22 -34.18 10.70
C ILE A 205 18.48 -33.29 11.70
N ALA A 206 18.02 -33.85 12.83
CA ALA A 206 17.31 -33.09 13.86
C ALA A 206 18.20 -32.00 14.49
N GLU A 207 19.47 -32.30 14.79
CA GLU A 207 20.42 -31.32 15.31
C GLU A 207 20.63 -30.14 14.35
N VAL A 208 20.83 -30.42 13.06
CA VAL A 208 21.03 -29.37 12.05
C VAL A 208 19.75 -28.56 11.84
N THR A 209 18.59 -29.22 11.77
CA THR A 209 17.30 -28.53 11.62
C THR A 209 17.00 -27.64 12.83
N THR A 210 17.34 -28.10 14.04
CA THR A 210 17.22 -27.30 15.28
C THR A 210 18.20 -26.12 15.27
N ALA A 211 19.44 -26.32 14.81
CA ALA A 211 20.41 -25.25 14.68
C ALA A 211 19.92 -24.16 13.71
N VAL A 212 19.39 -24.57 12.56
CA VAL A 212 18.78 -23.67 11.56
C VAL A 212 17.59 -22.90 12.15
N ALA A 213 16.72 -23.57 12.89
CA ALA A 213 15.59 -22.92 13.56
C ALA A 213 16.03 -21.88 14.61
N ASN A 214 17.16 -22.12 15.29
CA ASN A 214 17.77 -21.18 16.23
C ASN A 214 18.67 -20.12 15.56
N GLY A 215 18.74 -20.09 14.22
CA GLY A 215 19.52 -19.11 13.47
C GLY A 215 21.02 -19.44 13.29
N ASP A 216 21.49 -20.62 13.73
CA ASP A 216 22.85 -21.10 13.47
C ASP A 216 22.94 -21.82 12.12
N LEU A 217 23.23 -21.04 11.07
CA LEU A 217 23.37 -21.51 9.69
C LEU A 217 24.79 -22.05 9.37
N SER A 218 25.63 -22.25 10.40
CA SER A 218 26.98 -22.79 10.21
C SER A 218 27.01 -24.33 10.14
N LYS A 219 25.98 -24.99 10.66
CA LYS A 219 25.90 -26.45 10.76
C LYS A 219 25.30 -27.09 9.51
N LYS A 220 25.86 -28.24 9.11
CA LYS A 220 25.40 -29.06 7.99
C LYS A 220 25.29 -30.51 8.39
N ILE A 221 24.45 -31.26 7.69
CA ILE A 221 24.35 -32.71 7.86
C ILE A 221 25.59 -33.33 7.23
N THR A 222 26.40 -34.01 8.04
CA THR A 222 27.69 -34.60 7.61
C THR A 222 27.68 -36.12 7.57
N VAL A 223 26.67 -36.77 8.16
CA VAL A 223 26.55 -38.23 8.22
C VAL A 223 26.48 -38.84 6.82
N ASP A 224 27.07 -40.02 6.66
CA ASP A 224 27.04 -40.80 5.42
C ASP A 224 25.68 -41.49 5.27
N VAL A 225 24.97 -41.16 4.18
CA VAL A 225 23.57 -41.51 3.93
C VAL A 225 23.38 -41.88 2.48
N ARG A 226 22.42 -42.78 2.21
CA ARG A 226 22.12 -43.29 0.86
C ARG A 226 20.61 -43.25 0.61
N GLY A 227 20.20 -43.29 -0.65
CA GLY A 227 18.79 -43.31 -1.06
C GLY A 227 18.07 -42.00 -0.73
N GLU A 228 16.83 -42.11 -0.23
CA GLU A 228 15.97 -40.96 0.08
C GLU A 228 16.54 -40.05 1.18
N ILE A 229 17.25 -40.63 2.17
CA ILE A 229 17.90 -39.85 3.23
C ILE A 229 19.03 -38.97 2.66
N LEU A 230 19.71 -39.41 1.60
CA LEU A 230 20.72 -38.58 0.92
C LEU A 230 20.06 -37.38 0.22
N GLN A 231 18.94 -37.60 -0.47
CA GLN A 231 18.18 -36.50 -1.07
C GLN A 231 17.69 -35.50 -0.01
N LEU A 232 17.24 -35.99 1.15
CA LEU A 232 16.85 -35.14 2.26
C LEU A 232 18.03 -34.33 2.80
N LYS A 233 19.19 -34.98 3.03
CA LYS A 233 20.44 -34.31 3.43
C LYS A 233 20.83 -33.22 2.45
N ASP A 234 20.84 -33.52 1.15
CA ASP A 234 21.24 -32.57 0.12
C ASP A 234 20.26 -31.41 0.05
N THR A 235 18.95 -31.68 0.14
CA THR A 235 17.90 -30.65 0.16
C THR A 235 18.05 -29.72 1.36
N ILE A 236 18.23 -30.26 2.56
CA ILE A 236 18.42 -29.47 3.78
C ILE A 236 19.73 -28.68 3.68
N ASN A 237 20.83 -29.29 3.25
CA ASN A 237 22.11 -28.59 3.12
C ASN A 237 22.05 -27.45 2.09
N VAL A 238 21.37 -27.64 0.95
CA VAL A 238 21.13 -26.58 -0.04
C VAL A 238 20.28 -25.45 0.57
N MET A 239 19.25 -25.79 1.34
CA MET A 239 18.44 -24.80 2.06
C MET A 239 19.28 -23.99 3.05
N VAL A 240 20.16 -24.65 3.82
CA VAL A 240 21.08 -23.97 4.76
C VAL A 240 22.01 -23.02 4.01
N ASP A 241 22.56 -23.45 2.87
CA ASP A 241 23.42 -22.59 2.05
C ASP A 241 22.67 -21.36 1.52
N GLN A 242 21.44 -21.55 1.02
CA GLN A 242 20.59 -20.45 0.55
C GLN A 242 20.24 -19.47 1.67
N LEU A 243 19.85 -19.97 2.85
CA LEU A 243 19.57 -19.14 4.03
C LEU A 243 20.80 -18.34 4.46
N ARG A 244 21.99 -18.97 4.46
CA ARG A 244 23.23 -18.33 4.87
C ARG A 244 23.64 -17.23 3.90
N SER A 245 23.54 -17.48 2.59
CA SER A 245 23.79 -16.46 1.58
C SER A 245 22.79 -15.31 1.67
N PHE A 246 21.50 -15.59 1.84
CA PHE A 246 20.48 -14.57 2.03
C PHE A 246 20.72 -13.72 3.28
N ALA A 247 20.98 -14.34 4.43
CA ALA A 247 21.24 -13.63 5.69
C ALA A 247 22.48 -12.73 5.59
N SER A 248 23.57 -13.22 4.99
CA SER A 248 24.77 -12.43 4.73
C SER A 248 24.45 -11.20 3.87
N GLU A 249 23.63 -11.38 2.84
CA GLU A 249 23.39 -10.34 1.86
C GLU A 249 22.41 -9.28 2.33
N VAL A 250 21.37 -9.67 3.08
CA VAL A 250 20.51 -8.75 3.79
C VAL A 250 21.30 -7.94 4.81
N THR A 251 22.20 -8.58 5.57
CA THR A 251 23.05 -7.88 6.55
C THR A 251 23.97 -6.88 5.86
N ARG A 252 24.58 -7.25 4.72
CA ARG A 252 25.45 -6.36 3.94
C ARG A 252 24.68 -5.16 3.42
N VAL A 253 23.53 -5.37 2.78
CA VAL A 253 22.71 -4.28 2.21
C VAL A 253 22.12 -3.39 3.30
N ALA A 254 21.64 -3.97 4.41
CA ALA A 254 21.20 -3.21 5.57
C ALA A 254 22.33 -2.33 6.14
N ARG A 255 23.57 -2.84 6.17
CA ARG A 255 24.73 -2.06 6.61
C ARG A 255 25.08 -0.95 5.62
N GLU A 256 25.24 -1.28 4.34
CA GLU A 256 25.62 -0.32 3.29
C GLU A 256 24.60 0.80 3.12
N VAL A 257 23.32 0.46 3.03
CA VAL A 257 22.24 1.41 2.75
C VAL A 257 21.71 2.07 4.02
N GLY A 258 21.60 1.31 5.12
CA GLY A 258 21.04 1.80 6.39
C GLY A 258 22.03 2.52 7.31
N THR A 259 23.27 2.03 7.42
CA THR A 259 24.24 2.59 8.38
C THR A 259 25.43 3.32 7.75
N GLU A 260 25.94 2.87 6.60
CA GLU A 260 27.09 3.49 5.94
C GLU A 260 26.72 4.61 4.95
N GLY A 261 25.43 4.74 4.60
CA GLY A 261 24.96 5.75 3.65
C GLY A 261 25.45 5.54 2.20
N LYS A 262 25.94 4.34 1.85
CA LYS A 262 26.33 3.98 0.49
C LYS A 262 25.09 3.64 -0.33
N LEU A 263 24.61 4.66 -1.04
CA LEU A 263 23.40 4.59 -1.84
C LEU A 263 23.60 3.76 -3.13
N GLY A 264 22.78 2.71 -3.32
CA GLY A 264 22.76 1.86 -4.51
C GLY A 264 23.13 0.38 -4.30
N GLY A 265 23.36 -0.05 -3.06
CA GLY A 265 23.60 -1.46 -2.74
C GLY A 265 22.36 -2.33 -3.02
N GLN A 266 22.54 -3.40 -3.79
CA GLN A 266 21.51 -4.41 -4.07
C GLN A 266 21.96 -5.76 -3.52
N ALA A 267 21.00 -6.52 -3.00
CA ALA A 267 21.18 -7.90 -2.56
C ALA A 267 21.12 -8.81 -3.78
N TYR A 268 22.16 -9.63 -3.96
CA TYR A 268 22.19 -10.68 -4.98
C TYR A 268 22.40 -12.04 -4.32
N VAL A 269 21.37 -12.89 -4.40
CA VAL A 269 21.44 -14.27 -3.90
C VAL A 269 21.32 -15.21 -5.11
N PRO A 270 22.36 -16.00 -5.44
CA PRO A 270 22.32 -16.89 -6.60
C PRO A 270 21.32 -18.06 -6.40
N GLY A 271 20.54 -18.39 -7.43
CA GLY A 271 19.77 -19.63 -7.49
C GLY A 271 18.48 -19.70 -6.63
N VAL A 272 17.96 -18.55 -6.16
CA VAL A 272 16.72 -18.48 -5.39
C VAL A 272 15.47 -18.25 -6.27
N GLY A 273 14.37 -18.92 -5.92
CA GLY A 273 13.05 -18.82 -6.58
C GLY A 273 11.91 -18.86 -5.55
N GLY A 274 10.70 -18.50 -5.96
CA GLY A 274 9.54 -18.40 -5.06
C GLY A 274 9.70 -17.27 -4.03
N THR A 275 9.26 -17.51 -2.78
CA THR A 275 9.29 -16.54 -1.68
C THR A 275 10.68 -15.95 -1.38
N TRP A 276 11.75 -16.70 -1.64
CA TRP A 276 13.12 -16.21 -1.47
C TRP A 276 13.48 -15.11 -2.47
N LYS A 277 13.02 -15.26 -3.71
CA LYS A 277 13.18 -14.22 -4.73
C LYS A 277 12.35 -12.99 -4.38
N ASP A 278 11.11 -13.19 -3.94
CA ASP A 278 10.25 -12.09 -3.50
C ASP A 278 10.85 -11.31 -2.33
N LEU A 279 11.47 -11.99 -1.36
CA LEU A 279 12.17 -11.35 -0.25
C LEU A 279 13.40 -10.57 -0.70
N THR A 280 14.23 -11.13 -1.61
CA THR A 280 15.37 -10.41 -2.20
C THR A 280 14.90 -9.19 -2.98
N ASP A 281 13.83 -9.31 -3.77
CA ASP A 281 13.25 -8.23 -4.55
C ASP A 281 12.66 -7.13 -3.65
N ASN A 282 12.02 -7.50 -2.53
CA ASN A 282 11.53 -6.55 -1.53
C ASN A 282 12.65 -5.79 -0.83
N VAL A 283 13.75 -6.47 -0.45
CA VAL A 283 14.94 -5.81 0.13
C VAL A 283 15.57 -4.86 -0.89
N ASN A 284 15.67 -5.27 -2.15
CA ASN A 284 16.16 -4.43 -3.24
C ASN A 284 15.25 -3.23 -3.52
N PHE A 285 13.93 -3.42 -3.48
CA PHE A 285 12.95 -2.36 -3.65
C PHE A 285 13.04 -1.34 -2.50
N MET A 286 13.17 -1.80 -1.26
CA MET A 286 13.40 -0.94 -0.10
C MET A 286 14.70 -0.15 -0.22
N ALA A 287 15.81 -0.81 -0.57
CA ALA A 287 17.11 -0.18 -0.76
C ALA A 287 17.11 0.87 -1.90
N SER A 288 16.43 0.56 -3.00
CA SER A 288 16.26 1.47 -4.15
C SER A 288 15.40 2.67 -3.79
N ASN A 289 14.30 2.47 -3.05
CA ASN A 289 13.45 3.57 -2.58
C ASN A 289 14.19 4.50 -1.63
N LEU A 290 14.88 3.96 -0.62
CA LEU A 290 15.66 4.76 0.32
C LEU A 290 16.76 5.55 -0.43
N THR A 291 17.42 4.88 -1.39
CA THR A 291 18.46 5.49 -2.24
C THR A 291 17.90 6.64 -3.09
N GLY A 292 16.78 6.42 -3.78
CA GLY A 292 16.17 7.45 -4.63
C GLY A 292 15.70 8.66 -3.83
N GLN A 293 15.11 8.42 -2.66
CA GLN A 293 14.59 9.48 -1.78
C GLN A 293 15.72 10.35 -1.22
N VAL A 294 16.74 9.74 -0.60
CA VAL A 294 17.86 10.47 0.01
C VAL A 294 18.69 11.21 -1.04
N ARG A 295 18.94 10.59 -2.21
CA ARG A 295 19.71 11.23 -3.29
C ARG A 295 19.00 12.46 -3.87
N ASN A 296 17.68 12.43 -4.00
CA ASN A 296 16.92 13.59 -4.48
C ASN A 296 16.95 14.75 -3.48
N ILE A 297 16.77 14.46 -2.19
CA ILE A 297 16.91 15.44 -1.10
C ILE A 297 18.30 16.05 -1.10
N ALA A 298 19.36 15.24 -1.19
CA ALA A 298 20.73 15.74 -1.25
C ALA A 298 20.96 16.65 -2.45
N THR A 299 20.49 16.26 -3.64
CA THR A 299 20.62 17.05 -4.88
C THR A 299 19.97 18.42 -4.75
N VAL A 300 18.75 18.48 -4.22
CA VAL A 300 18.02 19.73 -4.02
C VAL A 300 18.68 20.59 -2.95
N THR A 301 19.11 19.98 -1.84
CA THR A 301 19.81 20.70 -0.76
C THR A 301 21.13 21.31 -1.25
N THR A 302 21.88 20.58 -2.09
CA THR A 302 23.09 21.10 -2.75
C THR A 302 22.77 22.22 -3.75
N ALA A 303 21.68 22.12 -4.52
CA ALA A 303 21.24 23.19 -5.42
C ALA A 303 20.89 24.47 -4.66
N VAL A 304 20.16 24.35 -3.55
CA VAL A 304 19.82 25.45 -2.65
C VAL A 304 21.06 26.08 -2.05
N ALA A 305 22.02 25.27 -1.58
CA ALA A 305 23.29 25.77 -1.05
C ALA A 305 24.13 26.54 -2.09
N ASN A 306 24.02 26.17 -3.38
CA ASN A 306 24.68 26.84 -4.50
C ASN A 306 23.86 28.02 -5.07
N GLY A 307 22.72 28.37 -4.49
CA GLY A 307 21.88 29.50 -4.91
C GLY A 307 20.90 29.21 -6.06
N ASP A 308 20.76 27.96 -6.49
CA ASP A 308 19.72 27.54 -7.45
C ASP A 308 18.43 27.18 -6.71
N LEU A 309 17.57 28.18 -6.52
CA LEU A 309 16.29 28.09 -5.81
C LEU A 309 15.13 27.63 -6.71
N SER A 310 15.42 27.14 -7.93
CA SER A 310 14.40 26.64 -8.87
C SER A 310 14.07 25.16 -8.67
N LYS A 311 14.93 24.41 -7.98
CA LYS A 311 14.80 22.96 -7.80
C LYS A 311 14.03 22.62 -6.52
N LYS A 312 13.08 21.70 -6.64
CA LYS A 312 12.28 21.15 -5.53
C LYS A 312 12.42 19.64 -5.46
N ILE A 313 12.19 19.08 -4.27
CA ILE A 313 12.10 17.63 -4.09
C ILE A 313 10.73 17.19 -4.65
N THR A 314 10.73 16.38 -5.71
CA THR A 314 9.51 15.94 -6.42
C THR A 314 9.16 14.48 -6.17
N VAL A 315 10.08 13.68 -5.61
CA VAL A 315 9.87 12.25 -5.36
C VAL A 315 8.72 12.03 -4.39
N ASP A 316 7.98 10.93 -4.61
CA ASP A 316 6.86 10.52 -3.77
C ASP A 316 7.38 9.85 -2.49
N VAL A 317 7.05 10.44 -1.33
CA VAL A 317 7.62 10.10 -0.02
C VAL A 317 6.51 10.07 1.03
N LYS A 318 6.65 9.21 2.04
CA LYS A 318 5.67 9.01 3.12
C LYS A 318 6.37 9.07 4.48
N GLY A 319 5.59 9.33 5.54
CA GLY A 319 6.12 9.41 6.92
C GLY A 319 7.06 10.60 7.13
N GLU A 320 8.08 10.42 7.95
CA GLU A 320 9.04 11.48 8.35
C GLU A 320 9.77 12.12 7.15
N ILE A 321 10.02 11.35 6.08
CA ILE A 321 10.66 11.88 4.86
C ILE A 321 9.75 12.86 4.11
N LEU A 322 8.42 12.71 4.22
CA LEU A 322 7.46 13.67 3.65
C LEU A 322 7.50 15.00 4.40
N GLU A 323 7.61 14.96 5.74
CA GLU A 323 7.78 16.18 6.53
C GLU A 323 9.09 16.89 6.19
N LEU A 324 10.17 16.15 6.00
CA LEU A 324 11.45 16.71 5.58
C LEU A 324 11.36 17.35 4.18
N LYS A 325 10.75 16.66 3.21
CA LYS A 325 10.47 17.20 1.86
C LYS A 325 9.67 18.51 1.95
N ASN A 326 8.59 18.51 2.73
CA ASN A 326 7.73 19.67 2.87
C ASN A 326 8.49 20.84 3.51
N THR A 327 9.26 20.58 4.55
CA THR A 327 10.08 21.59 5.24
C THR A 327 11.11 22.22 4.30
N ILE A 328 11.86 21.38 3.57
CA ILE A 328 12.87 21.85 2.61
C ILE A 328 12.19 22.62 1.47
N ASN A 329 11.10 22.11 0.89
CA ASN A 329 10.40 22.81 -0.20
C ASN A 329 9.81 24.15 0.24
N VAL A 330 9.25 24.24 1.46
CA VAL A 330 8.79 25.52 2.04
C VAL A 330 9.95 26.49 2.23
N MET A 331 11.12 26.00 2.67
CA MET A 331 12.33 26.83 2.79
C MET A 331 12.80 27.35 1.43
N VAL A 332 12.77 26.52 0.38
CA VAL A 332 13.09 26.95 -1.00
C VAL A 332 12.13 28.03 -1.48
N ASP A 333 10.83 27.87 -1.23
CA ASP A 333 9.82 28.86 -1.60
C ASP A 333 10.03 30.21 -0.87
N GLN A 334 10.34 30.17 0.42
CA GLN A 334 10.64 31.37 1.20
C GLN A 334 11.91 32.08 0.70
N LEU A 335 12.98 31.33 0.41
CA LEU A 335 14.23 31.88 -0.12
C LEU A 335 14.06 32.48 -1.51
N SER A 336 13.31 31.81 -2.40
CA SER A 336 13.06 32.27 -3.76
C SER A 336 12.24 33.57 -3.75
N SER A 337 11.19 33.62 -2.93
CA SER A 337 10.38 34.82 -2.76
C SER A 337 11.17 35.98 -2.18
N PHE A 338 12.03 35.73 -1.18
CA PHE A 338 12.87 36.77 -0.59
C PHE A 338 13.90 37.30 -1.59
N SER A 339 14.59 36.42 -2.32
CA SER A 339 15.60 36.79 -3.31
C SER A 339 15.01 37.64 -4.45
N SER A 340 13.85 37.25 -4.97
CA SER A 340 13.15 38.02 -6.00
C SER A 340 12.76 39.41 -5.51
N GLU A 341 12.27 39.51 -4.28
CA GLU A 341 11.78 40.76 -3.72
C GLU A 341 12.91 41.75 -3.39
N VAL A 342 14.01 41.25 -2.83
CA VAL A 342 15.23 42.05 -2.62
C VAL A 342 15.80 42.53 -3.94
N THR A 343 15.85 41.68 -4.97
CA THR A 343 16.33 42.07 -6.30
C THR A 343 15.44 43.13 -6.94
N ARG A 344 14.11 42.99 -6.80
CA ARG A 344 13.13 43.96 -7.31
C ARG A 344 13.29 45.33 -6.62
N VAL A 345 13.35 45.36 -5.30
CA VAL A 345 13.49 46.61 -4.53
C VAL A 345 14.85 47.27 -4.78
N ALA A 346 15.93 46.48 -4.84
CA ALA A 346 17.25 46.98 -5.19
C ALA A 346 17.26 47.61 -6.60
N ARG A 347 16.54 47.02 -7.56
CA ARG A 347 16.43 47.55 -8.92
C ARG A 347 15.56 48.80 -8.98
N GLU A 348 14.36 48.78 -8.40
CA GLU A 348 13.41 49.90 -8.41
C GLU A 348 13.96 51.15 -7.72
N VAL A 349 14.55 50.97 -6.53
CA VAL A 349 15.04 52.09 -5.70
C VAL A 349 16.48 52.48 -6.08
N GLY A 350 17.33 51.50 -6.38
CA GLY A 350 18.76 51.73 -6.65
C GLY A 350 19.10 52.09 -8.10
N THR A 351 18.41 51.51 -9.09
CA THR A 351 18.75 51.72 -10.53
C THR A 351 17.67 52.44 -11.33
N GLU A 352 16.38 52.24 -11.04
CA GLU A 352 15.28 52.85 -11.80
C GLU A 352 14.78 54.18 -11.22
N GLY A 353 15.23 54.57 -10.02
CA GLY A 353 14.88 55.85 -9.40
C GLY A 353 13.40 55.99 -8.98
N LYS A 354 12.66 54.87 -8.88
CA LYS A 354 11.26 54.86 -8.44
C LYS A 354 11.18 54.88 -6.92
N LEU A 355 10.96 56.06 -6.36
CA LEU A 355 10.98 56.30 -4.92
C LEU A 355 9.71 55.77 -4.22
N GLY A 356 9.86 54.86 -3.24
CA GLY A 356 8.78 54.33 -2.39
C GLY A 356 8.55 52.81 -2.44
N GLY A 357 9.35 52.04 -3.18
CA GLY A 357 9.25 50.58 -3.21
C GLY A 357 9.64 49.93 -1.88
N GLN A 358 8.77 49.05 -1.35
CA GLN A 358 9.03 48.22 -0.17
C GLN A 358 9.01 46.73 -0.55
N ALA A 359 9.86 45.95 0.09
CA ALA A 359 9.90 44.50 0.01
C ALA A 359 8.80 43.92 0.91
N GLN A 360 7.91 43.13 0.33
CA GLN A 360 6.79 42.51 1.04
C GLN A 360 6.83 40.98 0.88
N VAL A 361 7.50 40.29 1.80
CA VAL A 361 7.63 38.83 1.80
C VAL A 361 6.65 38.23 2.80
N LYS A 362 5.71 37.38 2.34
CA LYS A 362 4.68 36.77 3.19
C LYS A 362 5.25 35.55 3.96
N GLY A 363 4.95 35.44 5.25
CA GLY A 363 5.21 34.24 6.07
C GLY A 363 6.63 34.12 6.65
N VAL A 364 7.43 35.19 6.66
CA VAL A 364 8.78 35.21 7.25
C VAL A 364 8.76 35.56 8.74
N ALA A 365 9.60 34.87 9.53
CA ALA A 365 9.79 35.08 10.97
C ALA A 365 11.28 34.98 11.34
N GLY A 366 11.66 35.49 12.51
CA GLY A 366 13.06 35.53 12.97
C GLY A 366 13.94 36.42 12.09
N THR A 367 15.17 35.99 11.82
CA THR A 367 16.20 36.75 11.08
C THR A 367 15.76 37.20 9.67
N TRP A 368 14.85 36.47 9.02
CA TRP A 368 14.31 36.84 7.70
C TRP A 368 13.40 38.07 7.75
N LYS A 369 12.68 38.26 8.85
CA LYS A 369 11.89 39.47 9.07
C LYS A 369 12.80 40.66 9.31
N ASP A 370 13.83 40.50 10.14
CA ASP A 370 14.80 41.55 10.46
C ASP A 370 15.54 42.04 9.20
N LEU A 371 15.90 41.12 8.30
CA LEU A 371 16.53 41.46 7.01
C LEU A 371 15.57 42.19 6.06
N THR A 372 14.31 41.77 6.00
CA THR A 372 13.29 42.45 5.18
C THR A 372 13.05 43.88 5.69
N ASP A 373 12.94 44.05 7.01
CA ASP A 373 12.77 45.35 7.66
C ASP A 373 14.00 46.24 7.46
N SER A 374 15.21 45.67 7.45
CA SER A 374 16.45 46.38 7.16
C SER A 374 16.53 46.90 5.71
N VAL A 375 16.15 46.09 4.72
CA VAL A 375 16.07 46.50 3.31
C VAL A 375 15.02 47.60 3.12
N ASN A 376 13.86 47.48 3.78
CA ASN A 376 12.82 48.50 3.75
C ASN A 376 13.25 49.82 4.40
N SER A 377 13.98 49.75 5.52
CA SER A 377 14.55 50.93 6.18
C SER A 377 15.57 51.65 5.29
N MET A 378 16.43 50.90 4.61
CA MET A 378 17.38 51.45 3.64
C MET A 378 16.68 52.15 2.47
N ALA A 379 15.68 51.49 1.87
CA ALA A 379 14.90 52.05 0.76
C ALA A 379 14.10 53.30 1.16
N GLY A 380 13.56 53.33 2.38
CA GLY A 380 12.84 54.48 2.94
C GLY A 380 13.75 55.68 3.16
N ASN A 381 14.96 55.48 3.69
CA ASN A 381 15.94 56.54 3.90
C ASN A 381 16.40 57.17 2.58
N LEU A 382 16.74 56.35 1.57
CA LEU A 382 17.14 56.85 0.25
C LEU A 382 15.99 57.62 -0.44
N THR A 383 14.75 57.10 -0.30
CA THR A 383 13.55 57.72 -0.85
C THR A 383 13.27 59.11 -0.26
N GLY A 384 13.32 59.24 1.06
CA GLY A 384 13.06 60.52 1.74
C GLY A 384 14.10 61.60 1.40
N GLN A 385 15.36 61.20 1.29
CA GLN A 385 16.48 62.11 1.00
C GLN A 385 16.41 62.68 -0.42
N VAL A 386 16.18 61.83 -1.43
CA VAL A 386 16.14 62.27 -2.84
C VAL A 386 14.88 63.08 -3.14
N ARG A 387 13.73 62.72 -2.57
CA ARG A 387 12.46 63.44 -2.79
C ARG A 387 12.52 64.89 -2.28
N ASN A 388 13.10 65.13 -1.11
CA ASN A 388 13.21 66.49 -0.56
C ASN A 388 14.11 67.39 -1.42
N ILE A 389 15.21 66.83 -1.94
CA ILE A 389 16.11 67.54 -2.86
C ILE A 389 15.38 67.88 -4.17
N ALA A 390 14.61 66.93 -4.72
CA ALA A 390 13.81 67.15 -5.92
C ALA A 390 12.73 68.23 -5.72
N ASP A 391 12.02 68.21 -4.58
CA ASP A 391 10.98 69.20 -4.27
C ASP A 391 11.54 70.63 -4.19
N VAL A 392 12.70 70.79 -3.54
CA VAL A 392 13.38 72.10 -3.45
C VAL A 392 13.92 72.54 -4.80
N THR A 393 14.55 71.64 -5.56
CA THR A 393 15.06 71.96 -6.91
C THR A 393 13.91 72.34 -7.85
N THR A 394 12.75 71.69 -7.72
CA THR A 394 11.53 72.02 -8.49
C THR A 394 10.95 73.37 -8.06
N ALA A 395 10.93 73.67 -6.76
CA ALA A 395 10.51 74.99 -6.27
C ALA A 395 11.40 76.12 -6.81
N VAL A 396 12.72 75.91 -6.82
CA VAL A 396 13.70 76.83 -7.41
C VAL A 396 13.47 77.00 -8.91
N ALA A 397 13.23 75.92 -9.66
CA ALA A 397 12.92 75.98 -11.09
C ALA A 397 11.62 76.74 -11.40
N ASN A 398 10.64 76.68 -10.49
CA ASN A 398 9.36 77.39 -10.60
C ASN A 398 9.42 78.83 -10.05
N GLY A 399 10.59 79.33 -9.63
CA GLY A 399 10.79 80.70 -9.18
C GLY A 399 10.48 80.99 -7.71
N ASP A 400 10.17 79.96 -6.90
CA ASP A 400 10.01 80.09 -5.44
C ASP A 400 11.36 79.88 -4.74
N LEU A 401 12.09 80.98 -4.57
CA LEU A 401 13.44 81.01 -3.99
C LEU A 401 13.43 81.07 -2.45
N SER A 402 12.28 80.81 -1.81
CA SER A 402 12.14 80.81 -0.35
C SER A 402 12.40 79.45 0.31
N LYS A 403 12.39 78.36 -0.47
CA LYS A 403 12.53 76.98 0.04
C LYS A 403 13.97 76.49 0.04
N LYS A 404 14.37 75.84 1.14
CA LYS A 404 15.68 75.20 1.33
C LYS A 404 15.54 73.72 1.69
N ILE A 405 16.57 72.93 1.40
CA ILE A 405 16.63 71.52 1.81
C ILE A 405 16.89 71.47 3.32
N THR A 406 16.01 70.81 4.09
CA THR A 406 16.06 70.79 5.57
C THR A 406 16.36 69.42 6.17
N VAL A 407 16.26 68.33 5.39
CA VAL A 407 16.47 66.95 5.86
C VAL A 407 17.93 66.75 6.34
N ASP A 408 18.08 65.91 7.38
CA ASP A 408 19.38 65.55 7.95
C ASP A 408 20.08 64.51 7.07
N VAL A 409 21.24 64.87 6.51
CA VAL A 409 21.95 64.12 5.47
C VAL A 409 23.44 64.05 5.78
N LYS A 410 24.10 62.97 5.37
CA LYS A 410 25.53 62.70 5.63
C LYS A 410 26.24 62.31 4.34
N GLY A 411 27.57 62.48 4.30
CA GLY A 411 28.40 62.14 3.14
C GLY A 411 28.16 63.07 1.93
N GLU A 412 28.26 62.55 0.72
CA GLU A 412 28.18 63.32 -0.54
C GLU A 412 26.83 64.06 -0.72
N ILE A 413 25.74 63.54 -0.14
CA ILE A 413 24.42 64.20 -0.18
C ILE A 413 24.39 65.49 0.67
N LEU A 414 25.21 65.58 1.72
CA LEU A 414 25.34 66.81 2.53
C LEU A 414 26.04 67.92 1.74
N GLU A 415 27.06 67.57 0.93
CA GLU A 415 27.68 68.54 0.03
C GLU A 415 26.68 69.04 -1.01
N LEU A 416 25.89 68.14 -1.60
CA LEU A 416 24.86 68.50 -2.58
C LEU A 416 23.80 69.44 -1.99
N LYS A 417 23.34 69.17 -0.75
CA LYS A 417 22.43 70.04 0.01
C LYS A 417 23.02 71.45 0.18
N ASN A 418 24.29 71.54 0.56
CA ASN A 418 24.95 72.83 0.79
C ASN A 418 25.11 73.61 -0.53
N THR A 419 25.52 72.95 -1.61
CA THR A 419 25.67 73.57 -2.93
C THR A 419 24.34 74.11 -3.46
N ILE A 420 23.26 73.32 -3.38
CA ILE A 420 21.94 73.75 -3.82
C ILE A 420 21.43 74.91 -2.96
N ASN A 421 21.55 74.85 -1.64
CA ASN A 421 21.08 75.94 -0.77
C ASN A 421 21.85 77.27 -1.02
N VAL A 422 23.16 77.22 -1.27
CA VAL A 422 23.95 78.42 -1.65
C VAL A 422 23.50 78.99 -2.99
N MET A 423 23.17 78.15 -3.96
CA MET A 423 22.63 78.58 -5.25
C MET A 423 21.29 79.33 -5.10
N VAL A 424 20.39 78.83 -4.25
CA VAL A 424 19.10 79.50 -3.97
C VAL A 424 19.30 80.91 -3.41
N ASP A 425 20.26 81.08 -2.49
CA ASP A 425 20.58 82.39 -1.89
C ASP A 425 21.10 83.40 -2.93
N GLN A 426 21.91 82.93 -3.89
CA GLN A 426 22.44 83.77 -4.97
C GLN A 426 21.35 84.19 -5.97
N LEU A 427 20.46 83.26 -6.35
CA LEU A 427 19.34 83.54 -7.26
C LEU A 427 18.36 84.57 -6.67
N ASN A 428 18.08 84.49 -5.37
CA ASN A 428 17.12 85.39 -4.72
C ASN A 428 17.64 86.84 -4.69
N SER A 429 18.95 87.00 -4.47
CA SER A 429 19.61 88.31 -4.48
C SER A 429 19.64 88.94 -5.88
N PHE A 430 19.87 88.15 -6.92
CA PHE A 430 19.87 88.61 -8.31
C PHE A 430 18.47 89.01 -8.80
N ALA A 431 17.44 88.21 -8.50
CA ALA A 431 16.06 88.48 -8.94
C ALA A 431 15.52 89.81 -8.40
N SER A 432 15.84 90.15 -7.15
CA SER A 432 15.43 91.43 -6.54
C SER A 432 16.00 92.65 -7.29
N GLU A 433 17.27 92.58 -7.70
CA GLU A 433 17.97 93.72 -8.29
C GLU A 433 17.59 93.96 -9.77
N VAL A 434 17.35 92.88 -10.52
CA VAL A 434 16.83 92.96 -11.91
C VAL A 434 15.43 93.56 -11.93
N THR A 435 14.58 93.18 -10.96
CA THR A 435 13.20 93.71 -10.88
C THR A 435 13.18 95.21 -10.59
N ARG A 436 14.12 95.71 -9.77
CA ARG A 436 14.26 97.13 -9.47
C ARG A 436 14.63 97.95 -10.72
N VAL A 437 15.64 97.52 -11.47
CA VAL A 437 16.13 98.24 -12.67
C VAL A 437 15.14 98.16 -13.84
N ALA A 438 14.46 97.03 -14.03
CA ALA A 438 13.42 96.88 -15.04
C ALA A 438 12.26 97.86 -14.82
N ARG A 439 11.89 98.13 -13.56
CA ARG A 439 10.82 99.06 -13.22
C ARG A 439 11.19 100.54 -13.48
N GLU A 440 12.40 100.95 -13.08
CA GLU A 440 12.88 102.33 -13.24
C GLU A 440 12.99 102.74 -14.73
N VAL A 441 13.51 101.84 -15.59
CA VAL A 441 13.78 102.15 -17.01
C VAL A 441 12.61 101.80 -17.93
N GLY A 442 11.89 100.70 -17.66
CA GLY A 442 10.85 100.17 -18.55
C GLY A 442 9.44 100.77 -18.33
N THR A 443 9.07 101.04 -17.08
CA THR A 443 7.69 101.49 -16.74
C THR A 443 7.60 102.95 -16.30
N GLU A 444 8.63 103.50 -15.66
CA GLU A 444 8.60 104.86 -15.10
C GLU A 444 9.21 105.93 -16.03
N GLY A 445 9.79 105.53 -17.18
CA GLY A 445 10.30 106.44 -18.21
C GLY A 445 11.51 107.30 -17.79
N ARG A 446 12.17 106.96 -16.67
CA ARG A 446 13.39 107.64 -16.19
C ARG A 446 14.63 106.97 -16.79
N LEU A 447 15.32 107.68 -17.67
CA LEU A 447 16.47 107.17 -18.40
C LEU A 447 17.75 107.29 -17.53
N GLY A 448 18.43 106.16 -17.23
CA GLY A 448 19.79 106.14 -16.62
C GLY A 448 20.10 105.21 -15.42
N GLY A 449 19.22 104.29 -14.98
CA GLY A 449 19.47 103.41 -13.82
C GLY A 449 20.40 102.20 -14.08
N GLN A 450 21.14 101.72 -13.06
CA GLN A 450 22.07 100.56 -13.11
C GLN A 450 21.88 99.56 -11.95
N ALA A 451 22.15 98.26 -12.19
CA ALA A 451 22.06 97.14 -11.24
C ALA A 451 23.43 96.79 -10.61
N ASN A 452 23.46 96.46 -9.30
CA ASN A 452 24.68 96.01 -8.59
C ASN A 452 24.42 94.82 -7.63
N VAL A 453 25.04 93.66 -7.88
CA VAL A 453 24.87 92.43 -7.09
C VAL A 453 26.24 91.94 -6.55
N PRO A 454 26.47 91.81 -5.23
CA PRO A 454 27.76 91.38 -4.68
C PRO A 454 28.05 89.87 -4.86
N GLY A 455 29.31 89.51 -5.17
CA GLY A 455 29.82 88.14 -5.10
C GLY A 455 29.55 87.22 -6.30
N VAL A 456 29.05 87.75 -7.42
CA VAL A 456 28.75 86.98 -8.64
C VAL A 456 29.96 86.87 -9.60
N ALA A 457 30.12 85.70 -10.22
CA ALA A 457 31.16 85.40 -11.20
C ALA A 457 30.60 84.54 -12.37
N GLY A 458 31.29 84.52 -13.51
CA GLY A 458 30.83 83.82 -14.72
C GLY A 458 29.59 84.47 -15.34
N THR A 459 28.68 83.65 -15.88
CA THR A 459 27.47 84.09 -16.60
C THR A 459 26.56 85.04 -15.81
N TRP A 460 26.61 85.02 -14.48
CA TRP A 460 25.85 85.95 -13.62
C TRP A 460 26.37 87.39 -13.66
N LYS A 461 27.68 87.58 -13.85
CA LYS A 461 28.27 88.89 -14.08
C LYS A 461 27.91 89.41 -15.46
N ASP A 462 27.99 88.54 -16.47
CA ASP A 462 27.62 88.86 -17.85
C ASP A 462 26.14 89.29 -17.98
N LEU A 463 25.24 88.66 -17.20
CA LEU A 463 23.82 89.05 -17.14
C LEU A 463 23.60 90.42 -16.46
N THR A 464 24.35 90.71 -15.39
CA THR A 464 24.27 92.01 -14.70
C THR A 464 24.77 93.14 -15.61
N ASP A 465 25.88 92.91 -16.33
CA ASP A 465 26.42 93.83 -17.33
C ASP A 465 25.49 93.97 -18.55
N GLY A 466 24.81 92.88 -18.94
CA GLY A 466 23.80 92.86 -19.99
C GLY A 466 22.56 93.71 -19.69
N VAL A 467 22.03 93.66 -18.46
CA VAL A 467 20.92 94.52 -18.02
C VAL A 467 21.31 96.00 -18.06
N ASN A 468 22.55 96.33 -17.64
CA ASN A 468 23.07 97.70 -17.71
C ASN A 468 23.27 98.20 -19.15
N SER A 469 23.68 97.33 -20.09
CA SER A 469 23.81 97.66 -21.52
C SER A 469 22.44 97.86 -22.21
N MET A 470 21.42 97.11 -21.80
CA MET A 470 20.06 97.22 -22.34
C MET A 470 19.42 98.59 -22.02
N ALA A 471 19.58 99.07 -20.79
CA ALA A 471 19.07 100.38 -20.37
C ALA A 471 19.70 101.56 -21.15
N GLY A 472 20.97 101.44 -21.53
CA GLY A 472 21.65 102.43 -22.37
C GLY A 472 21.15 102.46 -23.83
N ASN A 473 20.86 101.30 -24.42
CA ASN A 473 20.43 101.18 -25.82
C ASN A 473 19.00 101.70 -26.08
N LEU A 474 18.05 101.45 -25.18
CA LEU A 474 16.65 101.90 -25.35
C LEU A 474 16.53 103.44 -25.48
N THR A 475 17.42 104.16 -24.81
CA THR A 475 17.43 105.63 -24.73
C THR A 475 17.75 106.29 -26.08
N GLY A 476 18.65 105.73 -26.89
CA GLY A 476 19.06 106.32 -28.18
C GLY A 476 18.11 106.01 -29.35
N GLN A 477 17.40 104.88 -29.27
CA GLN A 477 16.67 104.29 -30.39
C GLN A 477 15.31 104.96 -30.66
N VAL A 478 14.59 105.37 -29.62
CA VAL A 478 13.24 105.96 -29.73
C VAL A 478 13.24 107.33 -30.42
N ARG A 479 14.36 108.07 -30.36
CA ARG A 479 14.45 109.45 -30.87
C ARG A 479 14.49 109.55 -32.41
N ASN A 480 14.97 108.52 -33.12
CA ASN A 480 15.21 108.57 -34.57
C ASN A 480 14.00 108.12 -35.42
N ILE A 481 13.15 107.25 -34.87
CA ILE A 481 11.96 106.70 -35.56
C ILE A 481 10.88 107.77 -35.79
N ALA A 482 10.77 108.77 -34.90
CA ALA A 482 9.78 109.83 -34.98
C ALA A 482 9.97 110.74 -36.23
N GLU A 483 11.20 110.91 -36.73
CA GLU A 483 11.47 111.80 -37.88
C GLU A 483 11.03 111.21 -39.24
N VAL A 484 11.18 109.90 -39.48
CA VAL A 484 10.90 109.30 -40.80
C VAL A 484 9.43 108.97 -41.04
N THR A 485 8.70 108.60 -40.00
CA THR A 485 7.26 108.28 -40.11
C THR A 485 6.46 109.49 -40.61
N THR A 486 6.94 110.71 -40.35
CA THR A 486 6.36 111.97 -40.81
C THR A 486 6.54 112.22 -42.32
N ALA A 487 7.53 111.60 -42.98
CA ALA A 487 7.80 111.79 -44.41
C ALA A 487 6.91 110.92 -45.32
N VAL A 488 6.64 109.67 -44.93
CA VAL A 488 5.84 108.69 -45.71
C VAL A 488 4.38 109.15 -45.86
N ALA A 489 3.81 109.82 -44.84
CA ALA A 489 2.44 110.32 -44.88
C ALA A 489 2.17 111.39 -45.96
N ASN A 490 3.21 112.03 -46.50
CA ASN A 490 3.10 113.10 -47.51
C ASN A 490 3.27 112.61 -48.97
N GLY A 491 3.29 111.29 -49.22
CA GLY A 491 3.30 110.70 -50.58
C GLY A 491 4.66 110.56 -51.26
N ASP A 492 5.75 110.89 -50.56
CA ASP A 492 7.13 110.72 -51.04
C ASP A 492 7.69 109.35 -50.60
N LEU A 493 7.65 108.36 -51.51
CA LEU A 493 8.12 107.00 -51.27
C LEU A 493 9.65 106.83 -51.42
N SER A 494 10.44 107.90 -51.23
CA SER A 494 11.91 107.88 -51.41
C SER A 494 12.76 107.97 -50.12
N LYS A 495 12.21 108.32 -48.93
CA LYS A 495 12.97 108.47 -47.67
C LYS A 495 12.94 107.25 -46.74
N LYS A 496 14.05 106.96 -46.03
CA LYS A 496 14.26 105.77 -45.15
C LYS A 496 14.96 106.08 -43.82
N ILE A 497 14.73 105.27 -42.76
CA ILE A 497 15.42 105.33 -41.45
C ILE A 497 16.86 104.77 -41.56
N THR A 498 17.87 105.43 -40.97
CA THR A 498 19.31 105.09 -41.14
C THR A 498 20.11 104.74 -39.88
N VAL A 499 19.63 105.03 -38.66
CA VAL A 499 20.38 104.69 -37.42
C VAL A 499 20.49 103.18 -37.21
N ASP A 500 21.62 102.76 -36.61
CA ASP A 500 21.94 101.36 -36.33
C ASP A 500 21.18 100.90 -35.08
N VAL A 501 20.21 100.02 -35.27
CA VAL A 501 19.24 99.57 -34.27
C VAL A 501 19.15 98.05 -34.33
N LYS A 502 18.76 97.40 -33.23
CA LYS A 502 18.64 95.93 -33.13
C LYS A 502 17.34 95.57 -32.41
N GLY A 503 16.76 94.40 -32.70
CA GLY A 503 15.50 93.93 -32.10
C GLY A 503 14.25 94.57 -32.70
N GLU A 504 13.15 94.67 -31.95
CA GLU A 504 11.83 95.15 -32.43
C GLU A 504 11.88 96.55 -33.06
N ILE A 505 12.84 97.39 -32.66
CA ILE A 505 13.09 98.71 -33.25
C ILE A 505 13.76 98.62 -34.64
N LEU A 506 14.61 97.61 -34.87
CA LEU A 506 15.11 97.27 -36.21
C LEU A 506 13.99 96.70 -37.09
N GLU A 507 13.10 95.89 -36.52
CA GLU A 507 11.89 95.47 -37.23
C GLU A 507 10.98 96.65 -37.55
N LEU A 508 10.81 97.62 -36.66
CA LEU A 508 10.01 98.81 -36.94
C LEU A 508 10.65 99.66 -38.06
N LYS A 509 11.97 99.87 -37.99
CA LYS A 509 12.77 100.51 -39.05
C LYS A 509 12.62 99.78 -40.39
N ASN A 510 12.76 98.45 -40.38
CA ASN A 510 12.64 97.62 -41.57
C ASN A 510 11.21 97.60 -42.08
N THR A 511 10.20 97.51 -41.21
CA THR A 511 8.78 97.48 -41.58
C THR A 511 8.38 98.78 -42.27
N ILE A 512 8.78 99.93 -41.72
CA ILE A 512 8.51 101.24 -42.33
C ILE A 512 9.23 101.37 -43.69
N ASN A 513 10.49 100.92 -43.79
CA ASN A 513 11.25 100.95 -45.05
C ASN A 513 10.75 99.93 -46.09
N VAL A 514 10.28 98.75 -45.66
CA VAL A 514 9.75 97.66 -46.49
C VAL A 514 8.34 97.99 -46.99
N MET A 515 7.52 98.67 -46.18
CA MET A 515 6.20 99.15 -46.61
C MET A 515 6.32 100.11 -47.80
N VAL A 516 7.35 100.96 -47.79
CA VAL A 516 7.69 101.86 -48.90
C VAL A 516 8.13 101.07 -50.15
N ASP A 517 8.86 99.95 -50.00
CA ASP A 517 9.30 99.11 -51.12
C ASP A 517 8.15 98.24 -51.71
N GLN A 518 7.21 97.78 -50.89
CA GLN A 518 6.12 96.88 -51.30
C GLN A 518 5.04 97.56 -52.15
N LEU A 519 4.71 98.82 -51.85
CA LEU A 519 3.73 99.59 -52.64
C LEU A 519 4.19 99.82 -54.09
N SER A 520 5.51 99.84 -54.32
CA SER A 520 6.09 99.98 -55.66
C SER A 520 6.01 98.67 -56.49
N SER A 521 6.16 97.51 -55.83
CA SER A 521 6.22 96.19 -56.48
C SER A 521 4.83 95.63 -56.88
N PHE A 522 3.81 95.85 -56.06
CA PHE A 522 2.46 95.32 -56.30
C PHE A 522 1.82 95.83 -57.61
N ALA A 523 2.06 97.09 -57.97
CA ALA A 523 1.50 97.70 -59.16
C ALA A 523 1.96 97.03 -60.48
N SER A 524 3.10 96.31 -60.47
CA SER A 524 3.68 95.70 -61.67
C SER A 524 3.08 94.32 -62.00
N GLU A 525 2.65 93.53 -61.02
CA GLU A 525 2.49 92.08 -61.19
C GLU A 525 1.06 91.61 -61.48
N VAL A 526 0.06 92.39 -61.04
CA VAL A 526 -1.35 92.18 -61.38
C VAL A 526 -1.57 92.20 -62.91
N THR A 527 -0.73 92.95 -63.63
CA THR A 527 -0.79 93.10 -65.08
C THR A 527 -0.29 91.85 -65.85
N ARG A 528 0.56 91.01 -65.24
CA ARG A 528 1.17 89.84 -65.89
C ARG A 528 0.26 88.61 -65.91
N VAL A 529 -0.42 88.33 -64.80
CA VAL A 529 -1.09 87.03 -64.55
C VAL A 529 -2.46 86.90 -65.20
N ALA A 530 -3.15 88.02 -65.43
CA ALA A 530 -4.39 88.03 -66.20
C ALA A 530 -4.24 87.48 -67.64
N ARG A 531 -3.00 87.45 -68.17
CA ARG A 531 -2.70 87.02 -69.56
C ARG A 531 -2.37 85.52 -69.68
N GLU A 532 -1.71 84.92 -68.70
CA GLU A 532 -1.23 83.51 -68.76
C GLU A 532 -2.36 82.48 -68.56
N VAL A 533 -3.32 82.74 -67.65
CA VAL A 533 -4.35 81.76 -67.24
C VAL A 533 -5.62 81.84 -68.09
N GLY A 534 -6.00 83.04 -68.55
CA GLY A 534 -7.28 83.27 -69.24
C GLY A 534 -7.28 82.95 -70.75
N THR A 535 -6.14 83.10 -71.43
CA THR A 535 -6.08 83.05 -72.92
C THR A 535 -5.15 81.97 -73.50
N GLU A 536 -4.19 81.43 -72.74
CA GLU A 536 -3.15 80.52 -73.26
C GLU A 536 -3.25 79.04 -72.82
N GLY A 537 -4.22 78.67 -71.97
CA GLY A 537 -4.49 77.26 -71.61
C GLY A 537 -3.39 76.55 -70.81
N LYS A 538 -2.39 77.28 -70.30
CA LYS A 538 -1.34 76.74 -69.42
C LYS A 538 -1.81 76.76 -67.96
N LEU A 539 -2.13 75.58 -67.43
CA LEU A 539 -2.56 75.43 -66.05
C LEU A 539 -1.36 75.58 -65.07
N GLY A 540 -1.48 76.51 -64.12
CA GLY A 540 -0.50 76.71 -63.02
C GLY A 540 0.19 78.08 -62.93
N GLY A 541 -0.15 79.08 -63.74
CA GLY A 541 0.42 80.44 -63.62
C GLY A 541 -0.06 81.17 -62.35
N GLN A 542 0.85 81.81 -61.61
CA GLN A 542 0.57 82.52 -60.35
C GLN A 542 1.18 83.93 -60.35
N ALA A 543 0.47 84.87 -59.71
CA ALA A 543 0.95 86.22 -59.43
C ALA A 543 1.86 86.19 -58.21
N TYR A 544 3.08 86.70 -58.36
CA TYR A 544 4.06 86.72 -57.27
C TYR A 544 4.61 88.12 -57.07
N VAL A 545 4.03 88.85 -56.12
CA VAL A 545 4.57 90.12 -55.64
C VAL A 545 5.39 89.82 -54.38
N PRO A 546 6.72 89.99 -54.41
CA PRO A 546 7.54 89.69 -53.24
C PRO A 546 7.22 90.63 -52.08
N GLY A 547 6.86 90.05 -50.93
CA GLY A 547 6.82 90.73 -49.63
C GLY A 547 5.47 91.25 -49.14
N VAL A 548 4.43 91.40 -49.96
CA VAL A 548 3.16 92.03 -49.53
C VAL A 548 2.34 91.22 -48.50
N GLY A 549 1.68 91.92 -47.58
CA GLY A 549 0.79 91.40 -46.53
C GLY A 549 -0.45 92.30 -46.29
N GLY A 550 -1.49 91.78 -45.63
CA GLY A 550 -2.78 92.47 -45.42
C GLY A 550 -3.69 92.44 -46.66
N THR A 551 -4.52 93.47 -46.86
CA THR A 551 -5.43 93.59 -48.04
C THR A 551 -4.72 93.40 -49.39
N TRP A 552 -3.41 93.64 -49.47
CA TRP A 552 -2.59 93.43 -50.67
C TRP A 552 -2.26 91.97 -50.94
N LYS A 553 -2.06 91.18 -49.87
CA LYS A 553 -1.97 89.73 -49.98
C LYS A 553 -3.35 89.15 -50.32
N ASP A 554 -4.43 89.64 -49.72
CA ASP A 554 -5.78 89.18 -50.04
C ASP A 554 -6.13 89.39 -51.53
N LEU A 555 -5.73 90.52 -52.12
CA LEU A 555 -5.91 90.78 -53.55
C LEU A 555 -5.05 89.86 -54.44
N THR A 556 -3.81 89.57 -54.05
CA THR A 556 -2.91 88.65 -54.75
C THR A 556 -3.39 87.19 -54.63
N ASP A 557 -3.84 86.81 -53.44
CA ASP A 557 -4.35 85.48 -53.10
C ASP A 557 -5.69 85.24 -53.80
N ASN A 558 -6.58 86.23 -53.93
CA ASN A 558 -7.82 86.07 -54.69
C ASN A 558 -7.57 85.80 -56.18
N VAL A 559 -6.59 86.46 -56.79
CA VAL A 559 -6.17 86.20 -58.19
C VAL A 559 -5.55 84.79 -58.33
N ASN A 560 -4.75 84.36 -57.36
CA ASN A 560 -4.15 83.02 -57.34
C ASN A 560 -5.16 81.90 -57.01
N PHE A 561 -6.17 82.18 -56.17
CA PHE A 561 -7.21 81.25 -55.76
C PHE A 561 -8.13 80.90 -56.94
N MET A 562 -8.43 81.87 -57.80
CA MET A 562 -9.21 81.66 -59.02
C MET A 562 -8.48 80.74 -60.02
N ALA A 563 -7.16 80.92 -60.19
CA ALA A 563 -6.32 80.07 -61.06
C ALA A 563 -6.11 78.65 -60.50
N SER A 564 -6.00 78.51 -59.17
CA SER A 564 -5.80 77.23 -58.48
C SER A 564 -7.06 76.35 -58.50
N ASN A 565 -8.26 76.94 -58.29
CA ASN A 565 -9.51 76.19 -58.30
C ASN A 565 -9.80 75.51 -59.64
N LEU A 566 -9.58 76.20 -60.77
CA LEU A 566 -9.76 75.62 -62.10
C LEU A 566 -8.78 74.45 -62.36
N THR A 567 -7.57 74.51 -61.78
CA THR A 567 -6.51 73.51 -61.97
C THR A 567 -6.73 72.26 -61.11
N GLY A 568 -7.17 72.42 -59.86
CA GLY A 568 -7.36 71.30 -58.91
C GLY A 568 -8.54 70.40 -59.26
N GLN A 569 -9.64 70.98 -59.76
CA GLN A 569 -10.88 70.25 -60.08
C GLN A 569 -10.67 69.25 -61.23
N VAL A 570 -9.97 69.64 -62.29
CA VAL A 570 -9.72 68.78 -63.46
C VAL A 570 -8.76 67.62 -63.14
N ARG A 571 -7.79 67.81 -62.24
CA ARG A 571 -6.76 66.81 -61.93
C ARG A 571 -7.27 65.65 -61.06
N ASN A 572 -8.22 65.90 -60.16
CA ASN A 572 -8.74 64.85 -59.26
C ASN A 572 -9.67 63.86 -59.98
N ILE A 573 -10.51 64.36 -60.89
CA ILE A 573 -11.42 63.55 -61.72
C ILE A 573 -10.64 62.51 -62.55
N ALA A 574 -9.51 62.92 -63.13
CA ALA A 574 -8.64 62.03 -63.91
C ALA A 574 -8.01 60.91 -63.06
N ALA A 575 -7.66 61.18 -61.79
CA ALA A 575 -7.02 60.21 -60.91
C ALA A 575 -7.97 59.08 -60.47
N VAL A 576 -9.21 59.41 -60.11
CA VAL A 576 -10.20 58.41 -59.65
C VAL A 576 -10.63 57.49 -60.79
N THR A 577 -10.87 58.04 -61.98
CA THR A 577 -11.22 57.26 -63.17
C THR A 577 -10.12 56.24 -63.52
N THR A 578 -8.85 56.59 -63.27
CA THR A 578 -7.70 55.68 -63.45
C THR A 578 -7.64 54.57 -62.39
N ALA A 579 -8.06 54.83 -61.15
CA ALA A 579 -8.07 53.84 -60.08
C ALA A 579 -9.14 52.75 -60.30
N VAL A 580 -10.32 53.16 -60.74
CA VAL A 580 -11.42 52.24 -61.09
C VAL A 580 -11.02 51.28 -62.21
N ALA A 581 -10.35 51.78 -63.25
CA ALA A 581 -9.85 50.96 -64.35
C ALA A 581 -8.79 49.92 -63.93
N ARG A 582 -8.13 50.10 -62.77
CA ARG A 582 -7.12 49.18 -62.21
C ARG A 582 -7.70 48.21 -61.16
N GLY A 583 -9.01 48.23 -60.93
CA GLY A 583 -9.69 47.32 -60.00
C GLY A 583 -9.68 47.76 -58.53
N ASP A 584 -9.20 48.97 -58.22
CA ASP A 584 -9.27 49.55 -56.86
C ASP A 584 -10.56 50.35 -56.69
N LEU A 585 -11.61 49.66 -56.24
CA LEU A 585 -12.97 50.19 -56.07
C LEU A 585 -13.17 50.94 -54.73
N SER A 586 -12.08 51.26 -54.02
CA SER A 586 -12.13 51.97 -52.74
C SER A 586 -12.05 53.50 -52.88
N LYS A 587 -11.64 54.01 -54.06
CA LYS A 587 -11.37 55.43 -54.28
C LYS A 587 -12.55 56.18 -54.92
N LYS A 588 -12.88 57.36 -54.37
CA LYS A 588 -13.95 58.25 -54.83
C LYS A 588 -13.44 59.67 -55.10
N ILE A 589 -14.16 60.42 -55.93
CA ILE A 589 -13.91 61.85 -56.13
C ILE A 589 -14.44 62.60 -54.91
N THR A 590 -13.55 63.24 -54.15
CA THR A 590 -13.88 63.87 -52.86
C THR A 590 -13.77 65.40 -52.86
N VAL A 591 -13.25 66.00 -53.93
CA VAL A 591 -13.07 67.46 -54.03
C VAL A 591 -14.43 68.17 -54.04
N ASP A 592 -14.47 69.35 -53.43
CA ASP A 592 -15.66 70.21 -53.37
C ASP A 592 -15.84 70.95 -54.70
N VAL A 593 -16.92 70.66 -55.40
CA VAL A 593 -17.20 71.12 -56.77
C VAL A 593 -18.63 71.62 -56.87
N LYS A 594 -18.85 72.66 -57.68
CA LYS A 594 -20.16 73.31 -57.85
C LYS A 594 -20.48 73.44 -59.34
N GLY A 595 -21.76 73.47 -59.69
CA GLY A 595 -22.23 73.55 -61.08
C GLY A 595 -22.04 72.23 -61.84
N GLU A 596 -21.79 72.29 -63.15
CA GLU A 596 -21.72 71.12 -64.05
C GLU A 596 -20.66 70.08 -63.65
N ILE A 597 -19.60 70.47 -62.92
CA ILE A 597 -18.57 69.54 -62.43
C ILE A 597 -19.07 68.67 -61.26
N LEU A 598 -20.09 69.11 -60.50
CA LEU A 598 -20.69 68.33 -59.42
C LEU A 598 -21.49 67.13 -59.96
N GLU A 599 -22.27 67.31 -61.03
CA GLU A 599 -23.00 66.21 -61.67
C GLU A 599 -22.07 65.10 -62.17
N LEU A 600 -20.89 65.47 -62.68
CA LEU A 600 -19.88 64.52 -63.14
C LEU A 600 -19.27 63.71 -61.98
N LYS A 601 -19.01 64.35 -60.83
CA LYS A 601 -18.52 63.70 -59.60
C LYS A 601 -19.51 62.67 -59.09
N ASP A 602 -20.79 63.03 -58.99
CA ASP A 602 -21.82 62.16 -58.43
C ASP A 602 -22.04 60.92 -59.30
N THR A 603 -22.07 61.10 -60.62
CA THR A 603 -22.22 59.99 -61.59
C THR A 603 -21.09 58.96 -61.47
N ILE A 604 -19.83 59.41 -61.39
CA ILE A 604 -18.66 58.52 -61.28
C ILE A 604 -18.66 57.79 -59.93
N ASN A 605 -19.01 58.46 -58.83
CA ASN A 605 -19.02 57.85 -57.50
C ASN A 605 -20.10 56.77 -57.34
N VAL A 606 -21.30 56.98 -57.91
CA VAL A 606 -22.38 55.96 -57.90
C VAL A 606 -21.95 54.68 -58.64
N MET A 607 -21.22 54.81 -59.74
CA MET A 607 -20.70 53.67 -60.51
C MET A 607 -19.72 52.81 -59.68
N VAL A 608 -18.85 53.47 -58.89
CA VAL A 608 -17.87 52.77 -58.02
C VAL A 608 -18.56 51.95 -56.94
N ASP A 609 -19.62 52.49 -56.33
CA ASP A 609 -20.37 51.80 -55.28
C ASP A 609 -21.04 50.50 -55.79
N GLN A 610 -21.62 50.53 -56.98
CA GLN A 610 -22.28 49.36 -57.57
C GLN A 610 -21.30 48.22 -57.88
N LEU A 611 -20.10 48.53 -58.39
CA LEU A 611 -19.08 47.53 -58.70
C LEU A 611 -18.54 46.83 -57.45
N SER A 612 -18.37 47.59 -56.35
CA SER A 612 -17.84 47.05 -55.08
C SER A 612 -18.81 46.06 -54.45
N SER A 613 -20.12 46.39 -54.42
CA SER A 613 -21.14 45.50 -53.84
C SER A 613 -21.29 44.18 -54.60
N PHE A 614 -21.20 44.20 -55.94
CA PHE A 614 -21.30 42.99 -56.75
C PHE A 614 -20.12 42.03 -56.53
N ALA A 615 -18.89 42.56 -56.47
CA ALA A 615 -17.68 41.75 -56.29
C ALA A 615 -17.64 40.99 -54.96
N SER A 616 -18.12 41.62 -53.88
CA SER A 616 -18.21 41.00 -52.55
C SER A 616 -19.15 39.79 -52.54
N GLU A 617 -20.32 39.92 -53.18
CA GLU A 617 -21.39 38.91 -53.07
C GLU A 617 -21.10 37.65 -53.90
N VAL A 618 -20.50 37.81 -55.08
CA VAL A 618 -20.06 36.67 -55.92
C VAL A 618 -18.97 35.86 -55.21
N THR A 619 -18.07 36.53 -54.50
CA THR A 619 -16.99 35.87 -53.75
C THR A 619 -17.54 35.05 -52.57
N ARG A 620 -18.58 35.55 -51.90
CA ARG A 620 -19.26 34.85 -50.79
C ARG A 620 -19.91 33.55 -51.25
N VAL A 621 -20.70 33.59 -52.33
CA VAL A 621 -21.42 32.40 -52.84
C VAL A 621 -20.47 31.35 -53.40
N ALA A 622 -19.42 31.76 -54.12
CA ALA A 622 -18.40 30.84 -54.61
C ALA A 622 -17.72 30.07 -53.44
N ARG A 623 -17.51 30.73 -52.30
CA ARG A 623 -16.91 30.12 -51.12
C ARG A 623 -17.87 29.19 -50.39
N GLU A 624 -19.11 29.61 -50.13
CA GLU A 624 -20.11 28.82 -49.40
C GLU A 624 -20.48 27.51 -50.13
N VAL A 625 -20.74 27.59 -51.43
CA VAL A 625 -21.22 26.45 -52.23
C VAL A 625 -20.08 25.62 -52.80
N GLY A 626 -18.96 26.25 -53.19
CA GLY A 626 -17.83 25.57 -53.84
C GLY A 626 -16.79 24.98 -52.88
N THR A 627 -16.44 25.68 -51.79
CA THR A 627 -15.35 25.25 -50.88
C THR A 627 -15.81 24.82 -49.49
N GLU A 628 -16.87 25.42 -48.95
CA GLU A 628 -17.35 25.13 -47.58
C GLU A 628 -18.44 24.04 -47.52
N GLY A 629 -18.95 23.58 -48.68
CA GLY A 629 -19.94 22.49 -48.76
C GLY A 629 -21.31 22.82 -48.15
N LYS A 630 -21.61 24.10 -47.91
CA LYS A 630 -22.91 24.54 -47.38
C LYS A 630 -23.88 24.75 -48.53
N LEU A 631 -24.75 23.75 -48.74
CA LEU A 631 -25.73 23.75 -49.82
C LEU A 631 -26.86 24.76 -49.55
N GLY A 632 -27.19 25.59 -50.56
CA GLY A 632 -28.33 26.53 -50.54
C GLY A 632 -28.02 28.03 -50.52
N GLY A 633 -26.74 28.45 -50.54
CA GLY A 633 -26.37 29.87 -50.58
C GLY A 633 -26.72 30.55 -51.92
N GLN A 634 -27.37 31.71 -51.87
CA GLN A 634 -27.70 32.54 -53.04
C GLN A 634 -27.13 33.95 -52.90
N ALA A 635 -26.71 34.53 -54.02
CA ALA A 635 -26.20 35.90 -54.11
C ALA A 635 -27.38 36.86 -54.27
N ASN A 636 -27.42 37.92 -53.45
CA ASN A 636 -28.41 38.99 -53.56
C ASN A 636 -27.73 40.36 -53.56
N VAL A 637 -27.76 41.06 -54.70
CA VAL A 637 -27.17 42.39 -54.87
C VAL A 637 -28.28 43.39 -55.20
N SER A 638 -28.47 44.39 -54.36
CA SER A 638 -29.53 45.41 -54.51
C SER A 638 -29.09 46.56 -55.42
N GLY A 639 -29.98 46.99 -56.34
CA GLY A 639 -29.79 48.19 -57.17
C GLY A 639 -29.08 47.98 -58.52
N VAL A 640 -28.89 46.73 -58.96
CA VAL A 640 -28.26 46.38 -60.24
C VAL A 640 -29.29 46.05 -61.33
N ALA A 641 -29.06 46.54 -62.55
CA ALA A 641 -29.90 46.33 -63.73
C ALA A 641 -29.06 45.97 -64.95
N GLY A 642 -29.69 45.39 -65.98
CA GLY A 642 -29.01 44.92 -67.20
C GLY A 642 -28.11 43.71 -66.94
N THR A 643 -26.96 43.65 -67.61
CA THR A 643 -26.03 42.50 -67.58
C THR A 643 -25.57 42.07 -66.19
N TRP A 644 -25.60 42.97 -65.19
CA TRP A 644 -25.24 42.64 -63.81
C TRP A 644 -26.26 41.74 -63.12
N LYS A 645 -27.55 41.89 -63.43
CA LYS A 645 -28.61 41.03 -62.90
C LYS A 645 -28.51 39.62 -63.50
N ASP A 646 -28.27 39.53 -64.81
CA ASP A 646 -28.14 38.27 -65.53
C ASP A 646 -26.96 37.43 -65.00
N LEU A 647 -25.85 38.08 -64.65
CA LEU A 647 -24.69 37.40 -64.03
C LEU A 647 -25.01 36.83 -62.64
N THR A 648 -25.76 37.57 -61.80
CA THR A 648 -26.20 37.08 -60.49
C THR A 648 -27.16 35.89 -60.62
N GLU A 649 -28.10 35.93 -61.57
CA GLU A 649 -29.03 34.81 -61.82
C GLU A 649 -28.30 33.55 -62.30
N ASN A 650 -27.31 33.67 -63.19
CA ASN A 650 -26.52 32.52 -63.66
C ASN A 650 -25.72 31.85 -62.54
N VAL A 651 -25.10 32.63 -61.64
CA VAL A 651 -24.37 32.09 -60.48
C VAL A 651 -25.33 31.33 -59.54
N ASN A 652 -26.53 31.88 -59.30
CA ASN A 652 -27.55 31.24 -58.48
C ASN A 652 -28.09 29.94 -59.12
N GLN A 653 -28.26 29.90 -60.45
CA GLN A 653 -28.71 28.71 -61.17
C GLN A 653 -27.70 27.56 -61.06
N LEU A 654 -26.40 27.86 -61.14
CA LEU A 654 -25.33 26.86 -61.01
C LEU A 654 -25.28 26.28 -59.58
N ALA A 655 -25.40 27.13 -58.57
CA ALA A 655 -25.48 26.71 -57.16
C ALA A 655 -26.70 25.81 -56.88
N ALA A 656 -27.85 26.13 -57.47
CA ALA A 656 -29.08 25.34 -57.32
C ALA A 656 -28.96 23.95 -57.96
N ASN A 657 -28.39 23.85 -59.16
CA ASN A 657 -28.21 22.57 -59.85
C ASN A 657 -27.29 21.61 -59.08
N LEU A 658 -26.16 22.10 -58.56
CA LEU A 658 -25.22 21.31 -57.79
C LEU A 658 -25.86 20.82 -56.47
N THR A 659 -26.62 21.70 -55.82
CA THR A 659 -27.32 21.41 -54.56
C THR A 659 -28.34 20.28 -54.72
N ASN A 660 -29.17 20.34 -55.76
CA ASN A 660 -30.21 19.33 -55.98
C ASN A 660 -29.61 17.95 -56.31
N GLN A 661 -28.55 17.90 -57.12
CA GLN A 661 -27.90 16.64 -57.51
C GLN A 661 -27.22 15.95 -56.32
N MET A 662 -26.47 16.70 -55.50
CA MET A 662 -25.82 16.14 -54.31
C MET A 662 -26.81 15.66 -53.25
N ARG A 663 -27.94 16.37 -53.07
CA ARG A 663 -28.97 15.98 -52.10
C ARG A 663 -29.64 14.65 -52.45
N ALA A 664 -29.97 14.44 -53.72
CA ALA A 664 -30.61 13.20 -54.18
C ALA A 664 -29.71 11.97 -54.03
N ILE A 665 -28.40 12.11 -54.29
CA ILE A 665 -27.42 11.03 -54.05
C ILE A 665 -27.31 10.75 -52.54
N GLY A 666 -27.24 11.81 -51.72
CA GLY A 666 -27.17 11.70 -50.25
C GLY A 666 -28.39 11.01 -49.64
N GLU A 667 -29.60 11.27 -50.13
CA GLU A 667 -30.83 10.64 -49.63
C GLU A 667 -30.87 9.14 -49.92
N VAL A 668 -30.52 8.71 -51.14
CA VAL A 668 -30.48 7.28 -51.48
C VAL A 668 -29.34 6.57 -50.76
N ALA A 669 -28.15 7.18 -50.67
CA ALA A 669 -27.05 6.64 -49.88
C ALA A 669 -27.45 6.46 -48.39
N THR A 670 -28.21 7.40 -47.84
CA THR A 670 -28.75 7.31 -46.47
C THR A 670 -29.82 6.22 -46.35
N ALA A 671 -30.66 6.01 -47.37
CA ALA A 671 -31.65 4.93 -47.36
C ALA A 671 -30.98 3.54 -47.43
N VAL A 672 -29.91 3.41 -48.23
CA VAL A 672 -29.12 2.17 -48.34
C VAL A 672 -28.42 1.83 -47.03
N THR A 673 -27.82 2.82 -46.34
CA THR A 673 -27.22 2.60 -45.00
C THR A 673 -28.26 2.27 -43.94
N ARG A 674 -29.53 2.65 -44.15
CA ARG A 674 -30.68 2.28 -43.31
C ARG A 674 -31.36 0.96 -43.73
N GLY A 675 -30.81 0.24 -44.71
CA GLY A 675 -31.26 -1.10 -45.11
C GLY A 675 -32.39 -1.14 -46.15
N ASP A 676 -32.84 0.00 -46.68
CA ASP A 676 -33.85 0.04 -47.75
C ASP A 676 -33.19 -0.12 -49.13
N LEU A 677 -32.95 -1.37 -49.51
CA LEU A 677 -32.33 -1.76 -50.79
C LEU A 677 -33.30 -1.75 -51.98
N SER A 678 -34.49 -1.15 -51.82
CA SER A 678 -35.50 -1.05 -52.88
C SER A 678 -35.43 0.25 -53.69
N ARG A 679 -34.68 1.25 -53.21
CA ARG A 679 -34.56 2.58 -53.82
C ARG A 679 -33.38 2.67 -54.81
N SER A 680 -33.51 3.55 -55.80
CA SER A 680 -32.47 3.83 -56.80
C SER A 680 -32.39 5.32 -57.09
N ILE A 681 -31.22 5.84 -57.47
CA ILE A 681 -31.06 7.26 -57.84
C ILE A 681 -31.64 7.49 -59.25
N GLN A 682 -32.66 8.36 -59.37
CA GLN A 682 -33.38 8.62 -60.63
C GLN A 682 -33.11 10.01 -61.27
N VAL A 683 -32.29 10.86 -60.65
CA VAL A 683 -32.05 12.24 -61.15
C VAL A 683 -31.17 12.24 -62.41
N GLU A 684 -31.50 13.12 -63.37
CA GLU A 684 -30.65 13.37 -64.54
C GLU A 684 -29.32 14.04 -64.12
N ALA A 685 -28.23 13.30 -64.28
CA ALA A 685 -26.87 13.76 -64.04
C ALA A 685 -26.07 13.69 -65.35
N ARG A 686 -25.13 14.62 -65.56
CA ARG A 686 -24.24 14.66 -66.73
C ARG A 686 -22.79 14.63 -66.27
N GLY A 687 -21.90 14.06 -67.09
CA GLY A 687 -20.47 13.94 -66.78
C GLY A 687 -20.17 12.99 -65.63
N GLU A 688 -19.21 13.36 -64.77
CA GLU A 688 -18.70 12.54 -63.66
C GLU A 688 -19.79 12.15 -62.64
N VAL A 689 -20.81 13.00 -62.46
CA VAL A 689 -21.94 12.74 -61.56
C VAL A 689 -22.84 11.60 -62.07
N SER A 690 -22.93 11.37 -63.39
CA SER A 690 -23.66 10.22 -63.94
C SER A 690 -22.94 8.91 -63.66
N TYR A 691 -21.60 8.89 -63.74
CA TYR A 691 -20.80 7.71 -63.45
C TYR A 691 -20.94 7.30 -61.96
N LEU A 692 -20.97 8.28 -61.07
CA LEU A 692 -21.20 8.06 -59.64
C LEU A 692 -22.60 7.45 -59.37
N LYS A 693 -23.64 7.95 -60.05
CA LYS A 693 -25.01 7.41 -59.97
C LYS A 693 -25.06 5.92 -60.36
N ASP A 694 -24.42 5.56 -61.46
CA ASP A 694 -24.46 4.19 -61.99
C ASP A 694 -23.74 3.18 -61.07
N ASN A 695 -22.55 3.52 -60.57
CA ASN A 695 -21.81 2.67 -59.62
C ASN A 695 -22.57 2.43 -58.31
N ILE A 696 -23.24 3.47 -57.77
CA ILE A 696 -24.05 3.33 -56.56
C ILE A 696 -25.23 2.39 -56.80
N ASN A 697 -25.89 2.47 -57.97
CA ASN A 697 -27.00 1.57 -58.31
C ASN A 697 -26.56 0.10 -58.48
N GLU A 698 -25.38 -0.17 -59.06
CA GLU A 698 -24.83 -1.53 -59.19
C GLU A 698 -24.50 -2.15 -57.82
N MET A 699 -23.92 -1.35 -56.91
CA MET A 699 -23.67 -1.74 -55.53
C MET A 699 -24.96 -2.18 -54.81
N ILE A 700 -26.08 -1.45 -55.00
CA ILE A 700 -27.38 -1.77 -54.39
C ILE A 700 -27.86 -3.17 -54.84
N ARG A 701 -27.68 -3.53 -56.12
CA ARG A 701 -28.06 -4.84 -56.65
C ARG A 701 -27.26 -5.98 -56.02
N ASN A 702 -25.94 -5.84 -55.94
CA ASN A 702 -25.05 -6.85 -55.33
C ASN A 702 -25.32 -7.03 -53.83
N LEU A 703 -25.61 -5.93 -53.12
CA LEU A 703 -26.01 -5.98 -51.72
C LEU A 703 -27.32 -6.75 -51.53
N LYS A 704 -28.31 -6.59 -52.42
CA LYS A 704 -29.61 -7.28 -52.32
C LYS A 704 -29.48 -8.81 -52.42
N GLU A 705 -28.72 -9.32 -53.37
CA GLU A 705 -28.52 -10.76 -53.57
C GLU A 705 -27.72 -11.38 -52.41
N THR A 706 -26.66 -10.69 -51.97
CA THR A 706 -25.85 -11.11 -50.81
C THR A 706 -26.69 -11.12 -49.53
N THR A 707 -27.60 -10.15 -49.36
CA THR A 707 -28.48 -10.06 -48.19
C THR A 707 -29.48 -11.23 -48.12
N GLN A 708 -30.00 -11.75 -49.24
CA GLN A 708 -30.91 -12.91 -49.23
C GLN A 708 -30.21 -14.21 -48.83
N LYS A 709 -29.01 -14.46 -49.36
CA LYS A 709 -28.20 -15.64 -49.00
C LYS A 709 -27.74 -15.55 -47.54
N ASN A 710 -27.34 -14.36 -47.08
CA ASN A 710 -27.06 -14.11 -45.68
C ASN A 710 -28.30 -14.32 -44.82
N ALA A 711 -29.50 -13.91 -45.25
CA ALA A 711 -30.73 -14.11 -44.48
C ALA A 711 -31.09 -15.59 -44.28
N GLN A 712 -30.88 -16.46 -45.28
CA GLN A 712 -31.07 -17.90 -45.12
C GLN A 712 -30.06 -18.53 -44.16
N GLN A 713 -28.79 -18.13 -44.27
CA GLN A 713 -27.75 -18.56 -43.33
C GLN A 713 -28.00 -18.03 -41.92
N ASP A 714 -28.44 -16.78 -41.80
CA ASP A 714 -28.81 -16.16 -40.54
C ASP A 714 -30.05 -16.83 -39.97
N TRP A 715 -31.04 -17.23 -40.77
CA TRP A 715 -32.18 -18.01 -40.27
C TRP A 715 -31.71 -19.34 -39.68
N LEU A 716 -30.84 -20.08 -40.39
CA LEU A 716 -30.33 -21.37 -39.92
C LEU A 716 -29.44 -21.20 -38.68
N LYS A 717 -28.50 -20.26 -38.70
CA LYS A 717 -27.61 -19.94 -37.57
C LYS A 717 -28.38 -19.39 -36.37
N THR A 718 -29.34 -18.51 -36.59
CA THR A 718 -30.15 -17.89 -35.51
C THR A 718 -31.02 -18.93 -34.86
N ASN A 719 -31.67 -19.81 -35.64
CA ASN A 719 -32.50 -20.87 -35.06
C ASN A 719 -31.66 -21.96 -34.40
N LEU A 720 -30.53 -22.38 -34.98
CA LEU A 720 -29.58 -23.28 -34.30
C LEU A 720 -29.09 -22.65 -32.99
N ALA A 721 -28.63 -21.40 -33.02
CA ALA A 721 -28.19 -20.69 -31.82
C ALA A 721 -29.32 -20.44 -30.81
N ARG A 722 -30.58 -20.30 -31.26
CA ARG A 722 -31.76 -20.24 -30.37
C ARG A 722 -31.98 -21.58 -29.69
N PHE A 723 -31.93 -22.69 -30.43
CA PHE A 723 -32.05 -24.03 -29.86
C PHE A 723 -30.89 -24.35 -28.93
N THR A 724 -29.64 -24.11 -29.33
CA THR A 724 -28.48 -24.28 -28.45
C THR A 724 -28.64 -23.48 -27.16
N ARG A 725 -29.17 -22.24 -27.22
CA ARG A 725 -29.48 -21.45 -26.01
C ARG A 725 -30.64 -22.00 -25.17
N LEU A 726 -31.73 -22.43 -25.79
CA LEU A 726 -32.88 -23.03 -25.09
C LEU A 726 -32.49 -24.32 -24.37
N LEU A 727 -31.56 -25.07 -24.97
CA LEU A 727 -31.03 -26.34 -24.48
C LEU A 727 -29.93 -26.16 -23.43
N GLN A 728 -29.24 -25.02 -23.43
CA GLN A 728 -28.23 -24.68 -22.43
C GLN A 728 -28.89 -24.43 -21.06
N GLY A 729 -28.31 -25.03 -20.01
CA GLY A 729 -28.73 -24.81 -18.62
C GLY A 729 -29.90 -25.68 -18.15
N GLN A 730 -30.49 -26.47 -19.04
CA GLN A 730 -31.49 -27.44 -18.65
C GLN A 730 -30.83 -28.67 -18.00
N ARG A 731 -31.47 -29.21 -16.95
CA ARG A 731 -30.92 -30.33 -16.16
C ARG A 731 -31.80 -31.56 -16.10
N ASP A 732 -33.06 -31.41 -16.49
CA ASP A 732 -34.05 -32.47 -16.48
C ASP A 732 -34.28 -32.96 -17.92
N LEU A 733 -33.96 -34.23 -18.15
CA LEU A 733 -34.07 -34.90 -19.44
C LEU A 733 -35.51 -34.92 -19.97
N GLU A 734 -36.50 -35.10 -19.11
CA GLU A 734 -37.91 -35.16 -19.52
C GLU A 734 -38.44 -33.76 -19.90
N ALA A 735 -38.07 -32.73 -19.12
CA ALA A 735 -38.41 -31.35 -19.42
C ALA A 735 -37.78 -30.88 -20.74
N VAL A 736 -36.51 -31.24 -20.99
CA VAL A 736 -35.78 -30.86 -22.21
C VAL A 736 -36.37 -31.50 -23.45
N THR A 737 -36.67 -32.80 -23.40
CA THR A 737 -37.22 -33.52 -24.56
C THR A 737 -38.62 -33.01 -24.93
N LYS A 738 -39.45 -32.64 -23.94
CA LYS A 738 -40.72 -31.94 -24.18
C LYS A 738 -40.51 -30.53 -24.76
N LEU A 739 -39.58 -29.76 -24.22
CA LEU A 739 -39.27 -28.41 -24.70
C LEU A 739 -38.80 -28.43 -26.16
N ILE A 740 -37.89 -29.34 -26.50
CA ILE A 740 -37.42 -29.56 -27.88
C ILE A 740 -38.61 -29.75 -28.79
N LEU A 741 -39.48 -30.72 -28.51
CA LEU A 741 -40.62 -30.99 -29.37
C LEU A 741 -41.58 -29.79 -29.47
N SER A 742 -41.82 -29.09 -28.36
CA SER A 742 -42.74 -27.95 -28.33
C SER A 742 -42.28 -26.74 -29.14
N GLU A 743 -40.96 -26.55 -29.28
CA GLU A 743 -40.36 -25.46 -30.05
C GLU A 743 -40.05 -25.88 -31.49
N LEU A 744 -39.62 -27.12 -31.67
CA LEU A 744 -39.22 -27.67 -32.97
C LEU A 744 -40.44 -27.85 -33.85
N ALA A 745 -41.54 -28.40 -33.30
CA ALA A 745 -42.71 -28.73 -34.09
C ALA A 745 -43.33 -27.50 -34.79
N PRO A 746 -43.62 -26.37 -34.10
CA PRO A 746 -44.11 -25.17 -34.77
C PRO A 746 -43.11 -24.59 -35.80
N LEU A 747 -41.81 -24.61 -35.48
CA LEU A 747 -40.78 -23.99 -36.34
C LEU A 747 -40.69 -24.64 -37.72
N VAL A 748 -40.80 -25.97 -37.78
CA VAL A 748 -40.77 -26.73 -39.04
C VAL A 748 -42.17 -27.08 -39.55
N SER A 749 -43.22 -26.54 -38.92
CA SER A 749 -44.64 -26.86 -39.20
C SER A 749 -44.97 -28.34 -39.03
N ALA A 750 -44.31 -29.05 -38.12
CA ALA A 750 -44.73 -30.39 -37.70
C ALA A 750 -45.91 -30.30 -36.71
N HIS A 751 -46.83 -31.25 -36.83
CA HIS A 751 -48.07 -31.30 -36.06
C HIS A 751 -48.13 -32.50 -35.11
N HIS A 752 -47.23 -33.47 -35.30
CA HIS A 752 -47.04 -34.62 -34.45
C HIS A 752 -45.55 -34.80 -34.20
N GLY A 753 -45.16 -35.18 -32.98
CA GLY A 753 -43.77 -35.47 -32.64
C GLY A 753 -43.67 -36.46 -31.48
N VAL A 754 -42.72 -37.37 -31.55
CA VAL A 754 -42.40 -38.32 -30.48
C VAL A 754 -40.89 -38.39 -30.30
N PHE A 755 -40.46 -38.43 -29.05
CA PHE A 755 -39.06 -38.52 -28.66
C PHE A 755 -38.84 -39.86 -27.93
N TYR A 756 -37.97 -40.70 -28.49
CA TYR A 756 -37.57 -41.98 -27.91
C TYR A 756 -36.14 -41.92 -27.41
N MET A 757 -35.91 -42.28 -26.16
CA MET A 757 -34.59 -42.26 -25.51
C MET A 757 -34.04 -43.68 -25.37
N MET A 758 -32.75 -43.87 -25.63
CA MET A 758 -32.07 -45.14 -25.40
C MET A 758 -31.85 -45.34 -23.91
N ASP A 759 -32.37 -46.44 -23.36
CA ASP A 759 -32.14 -46.86 -21.97
C ASP A 759 -31.06 -47.95 -21.95
N SER A 760 -29.88 -47.63 -21.40
CA SER A 760 -28.69 -48.50 -21.42
C SER A 760 -28.30 -49.06 -20.05
N GLN A 761 -29.17 -48.94 -19.02
CA GLN A 761 -28.89 -49.44 -17.67
C GLN A 761 -29.38 -50.87 -17.41
N ASP A 762 -30.25 -51.40 -18.27
CA ASP A 762 -30.72 -52.81 -18.24
C ASP A 762 -29.93 -53.66 -19.26
N ASP A 763 -29.82 -54.97 -19.03
CA ASP A 763 -29.19 -55.96 -19.94
C ASP A 763 -29.87 -56.04 -21.33
N ASP A 764 -31.00 -55.36 -21.53
CA ASP A 764 -31.83 -55.38 -22.75
C ASP A 764 -32.10 -53.94 -23.26
N ALA A 765 -31.15 -53.36 -24.00
CA ALA A 765 -31.18 -51.96 -24.45
C ALA A 765 -32.40 -51.67 -25.35
N ARG A 766 -33.24 -50.71 -24.94
CA ARG A 766 -34.51 -50.37 -25.60
C ARG A 766 -34.69 -48.87 -25.75
N LEU A 767 -35.30 -48.45 -26.86
CA LEU A 767 -35.76 -47.07 -27.08
C LEU A 767 -37.11 -46.90 -26.41
N ARG A 768 -37.21 -46.05 -25.38
CA ARG A 768 -38.46 -45.77 -24.65
C ARG A 768 -38.95 -44.36 -24.93
N MET A 769 -40.25 -44.21 -25.17
CA MET A 769 -40.88 -42.91 -25.35
C MET A 769 -40.77 -42.08 -24.06
N ILE A 770 -40.18 -40.89 -24.15
CA ILE A 770 -40.00 -39.97 -23.01
C ILE A 770 -40.81 -38.67 -23.16
N ALA A 771 -41.08 -38.25 -24.40
CA ALA A 771 -41.86 -37.06 -24.69
C ALA A 771 -42.68 -37.22 -25.98
N SER A 772 -43.76 -36.45 -26.09
CA SER A 772 -44.58 -36.40 -27.30
C SER A 772 -45.24 -35.02 -27.47
N TYR A 773 -45.58 -34.67 -28.71
CA TYR A 773 -46.21 -33.42 -29.13
C TYR A 773 -47.34 -33.71 -30.10
N GLY A 774 -48.53 -33.15 -29.84
CA GLY A 774 -49.73 -33.45 -30.63
C GLY A 774 -50.22 -34.90 -30.52
N TYR A 775 -49.64 -35.69 -29.61
CA TYR A 775 -49.90 -37.11 -29.46
C TYR A 775 -51.14 -37.40 -28.64
N ARG A 776 -52.15 -37.97 -29.28
CA ARG A 776 -53.34 -38.51 -28.62
C ARG A 776 -53.63 -39.89 -29.20
N SER A 777 -53.18 -40.92 -28.50
CA SER A 777 -53.42 -42.31 -28.89
C SER A 777 -54.88 -42.71 -28.62
N SER A 778 -55.61 -43.08 -29.67
CA SER A 778 -56.89 -43.82 -29.56
C SER A 778 -56.71 -45.33 -29.69
N ARG A 779 -55.51 -45.80 -30.05
CA ARG A 779 -55.08 -47.21 -30.14
C ARG A 779 -53.72 -47.37 -29.45
N LYS A 780 -53.56 -48.37 -28.58
CA LYS A 780 -52.30 -48.71 -27.88
C LYS A 780 -51.16 -48.92 -28.90
N LEU A 781 -50.45 -47.86 -29.27
CA LEU A 781 -49.23 -47.93 -30.07
C LEU A 781 -48.06 -48.30 -29.15
N PRO A 782 -47.02 -48.98 -29.66
CA PRO A 782 -45.86 -49.33 -28.86
C PRO A 782 -45.17 -48.07 -28.33
N THR A 783 -44.87 -48.05 -27.03
CA THR A 783 -44.12 -46.97 -26.37
C THR A 783 -42.64 -47.31 -26.18
N SER A 784 -42.23 -48.49 -26.64
CA SER A 784 -40.85 -48.95 -26.60
C SER A 784 -40.51 -49.81 -27.81
N PHE A 785 -39.29 -49.68 -28.33
CA PHE A 785 -38.79 -50.41 -29.49
C PHE A 785 -37.40 -50.99 -29.20
N LEU A 786 -37.13 -52.22 -29.65
CA LEU A 786 -35.78 -52.74 -29.73
C LEU A 786 -35.02 -52.12 -30.93
N PRO A 787 -33.68 -52.04 -30.88
CA PRO A 787 -32.90 -51.72 -32.07
C PRO A 787 -33.27 -52.65 -33.25
N GLY A 788 -33.58 -52.07 -34.42
CA GLY A 788 -34.06 -52.78 -35.61
C GLY A 788 -35.57 -53.05 -35.65
N GLU A 789 -36.32 -52.72 -34.59
CA GLU A 789 -37.77 -52.88 -34.53
C GLU A 789 -38.51 -51.63 -35.04
N GLY A 790 -39.29 -51.77 -36.12
CA GLY A 790 -40.03 -50.66 -36.73
C GLY A 790 -39.13 -49.56 -37.31
N LEU A 791 -39.71 -48.47 -37.81
CA LEU A 791 -38.91 -47.36 -38.39
C LEU A 791 -38.05 -46.64 -37.34
N VAL A 792 -38.51 -46.57 -36.10
CA VAL A 792 -37.78 -45.97 -34.97
C VAL A 792 -36.54 -46.80 -34.62
N GLY A 793 -36.70 -48.11 -34.42
CA GLY A 793 -35.58 -49.02 -34.16
C GLY A 793 -34.65 -49.17 -35.37
N GLN A 794 -35.18 -49.18 -36.59
CA GLN A 794 -34.37 -49.23 -37.82
C GLN A 794 -33.54 -47.95 -38.01
N CYS A 795 -34.12 -46.78 -37.76
CA CYS A 795 -33.41 -45.50 -37.80
C CYS A 795 -32.24 -45.47 -36.79
N ALA A 796 -32.44 -46.05 -35.60
CA ALA A 796 -31.35 -46.21 -34.63
C ALA A 796 -30.24 -47.14 -35.14
N VAL A 797 -30.57 -48.25 -35.79
CA VAL A 797 -29.54 -49.17 -36.33
C VAL A 797 -28.77 -48.54 -37.49
N GLU A 798 -29.48 -47.90 -38.43
CA GLU A 798 -28.87 -47.31 -39.62
C GLU A 798 -28.16 -45.98 -39.34
N LYS A 799 -28.49 -45.30 -38.23
CA LYS A 799 -27.95 -43.99 -37.83
C LYS A 799 -28.12 -42.92 -38.90
N THR A 800 -29.11 -43.06 -39.77
CA THR A 800 -29.47 -42.10 -40.81
C THR A 800 -30.94 -41.73 -40.74
N ARG A 801 -31.28 -40.56 -41.27
CA ARG A 801 -32.67 -40.11 -41.32
C ARG A 801 -33.49 -40.98 -42.26
N ILE A 802 -34.74 -41.23 -41.88
CA ILE A 802 -35.73 -41.87 -42.73
C ILE A 802 -36.82 -40.83 -43.03
N TRP A 803 -36.99 -40.48 -44.31
CA TRP A 803 -38.03 -39.55 -44.74
C TRP A 803 -39.09 -40.30 -45.55
N LEU A 804 -40.26 -40.46 -44.95
CA LEU A 804 -41.40 -41.12 -45.56
C LEU A 804 -42.30 -40.08 -46.22
N LEU A 805 -42.38 -40.15 -47.54
CA LEU A 805 -43.31 -39.38 -48.36
C LEU A 805 -44.61 -40.19 -48.57
N ASP A 806 -45.75 -39.50 -48.64
CA ASP A 806 -47.05 -40.10 -48.96
C ASP A 806 -47.52 -41.16 -47.94
N VAL A 807 -47.68 -40.73 -46.68
CA VAL A 807 -48.07 -41.60 -45.56
C VAL A 807 -49.49 -42.18 -45.77
N PRO A 808 -49.71 -43.50 -45.53
CA PRO A 808 -51.04 -44.10 -45.66
C PRO A 808 -52.08 -43.43 -44.75
N ARG A 809 -53.30 -43.24 -45.28
CA ARG A 809 -54.37 -42.47 -44.61
C ARG A 809 -54.86 -43.08 -43.29
N ASP A 810 -54.61 -44.37 -43.08
CA ASP A 810 -55.00 -45.16 -41.91
C ASP A 810 -53.85 -45.38 -40.91
N TYR A 811 -52.66 -44.83 -41.18
CA TYR A 811 -51.45 -45.01 -40.36
C TYR A 811 -51.51 -44.22 -39.05
N ILE A 812 -51.53 -42.89 -39.13
CA ILE A 812 -51.71 -41.97 -38.00
C ILE A 812 -52.53 -40.76 -38.45
N VAL A 813 -53.23 -40.10 -37.52
CA VAL A 813 -54.01 -38.88 -37.80
C VAL A 813 -53.57 -37.72 -36.92
N VAL A 814 -53.36 -36.56 -37.53
CA VAL A 814 -53.22 -35.28 -36.84
C VAL A 814 -54.64 -34.81 -36.51
N SER A 815 -54.94 -34.68 -35.22
CA SER A 815 -56.29 -34.35 -34.74
C SER A 815 -56.30 -32.98 -34.08
N SER A 816 -57.36 -32.21 -34.35
CA SER A 816 -57.69 -30.93 -33.71
C SER A 816 -59.09 -30.98 -33.13
N GLY A 817 -59.49 -29.95 -32.39
CA GLY A 817 -60.88 -29.80 -31.92
C GLY A 817 -61.91 -29.66 -33.05
N LEU A 818 -61.48 -29.37 -34.30
CA LEU A 818 -62.35 -29.15 -35.45
C LEU A 818 -62.41 -30.36 -36.41
N GLY A 819 -61.47 -31.29 -36.33
CA GLY A 819 -61.37 -32.44 -37.24
C GLY A 819 -59.99 -33.09 -37.23
N SER A 820 -59.80 -34.14 -38.03
CA SER A 820 -58.54 -34.89 -38.14
C SER A 820 -58.14 -35.12 -39.60
N ALA A 821 -56.84 -35.07 -39.90
CA ALA A 821 -56.28 -35.32 -41.22
C ALA A 821 -55.03 -36.21 -41.13
N PRO A 822 -54.76 -37.08 -42.13
CA PRO A 822 -53.50 -37.82 -42.20
C PRO A 822 -52.34 -36.86 -42.55
N PRO A 823 -51.14 -37.06 -41.99
CA PRO A 823 -49.97 -36.27 -42.36
C PRO A 823 -49.53 -36.58 -43.80
N ASN A 824 -48.92 -35.60 -44.46
CA ASN A 824 -48.39 -35.76 -45.82
C ASN A 824 -47.02 -36.43 -45.84
N ASN A 825 -46.25 -36.31 -44.75
CA ASN A 825 -44.92 -36.93 -44.63
C ASN A 825 -44.55 -37.11 -43.15
N ILE A 826 -43.68 -38.10 -42.91
CA ILE A 826 -43.07 -38.40 -41.60
C ILE A 826 -41.56 -38.38 -41.77
N VAL A 827 -40.86 -37.81 -40.80
CA VAL A 827 -39.39 -37.81 -40.71
C VAL A 827 -38.98 -38.46 -39.40
N VAL A 828 -38.14 -39.48 -39.49
CA VAL A 828 -37.51 -40.18 -38.36
C VAL A 828 -36.02 -39.82 -38.36
N LEU A 829 -35.52 -39.31 -37.24
CA LEU A 829 -34.19 -38.73 -37.11
C LEU A 829 -33.46 -39.37 -35.93
N PRO A 830 -32.25 -39.90 -36.14
CA PRO A 830 -31.43 -40.38 -35.04
C PRO A 830 -30.69 -39.20 -34.40
N ILE A 831 -30.61 -39.23 -33.08
CA ILE A 831 -29.78 -38.31 -32.30
C ILE A 831 -28.53 -39.07 -31.88
N LEU A 832 -27.40 -38.57 -32.35
CA LEU A 832 -26.10 -39.22 -32.20
C LEU A 832 -25.18 -38.40 -31.30
N PHE A 833 -24.38 -39.10 -30.49
CA PHE A 833 -23.21 -38.54 -29.82
C PHE A 833 -22.05 -39.53 -29.99
N GLU A 834 -20.92 -39.10 -30.54
CA GLU A 834 -19.76 -39.97 -30.82
C GLU A 834 -20.13 -41.28 -31.54
N GLN A 835 -20.99 -41.19 -32.56
CA GLN A 835 -21.56 -42.34 -33.30
C GLN A 835 -22.44 -43.31 -32.49
N GLN A 836 -22.70 -43.04 -31.21
CA GLN A 836 -23.67 -43.79 -30.41
C GLN A 836 -25.05 -43.15 -30.51
N VAL A 837 -26.09 -43.97 -30.63
CA VAL A 837 -27.48 -43.48 -30.66
C VAL A 837 -27.90 -43.18 -29.23
N LYS A 838 -28.15 -41.91 -28.96
CA LYS A 838 -28.72 -41.46 -27.70
C LYS A 838 -30.24 -41.49 -27.76
N ALA A 839 -30.83 -41.05 -28.87
CA ALA A 839 -32.28 -41.00 -29.01
C ALA A 839 -32.72 -41.08 -30.47
N VAL A 840 -34.02 -41.19 -30.70
CA VAL A 840 -34.66 -41.08 -32.01
C VAL A 840 -35.87 -40.16 -31.89
N ILE A 841 -35.99 -39.19 -32.79
CA ILE A 841 -37.18 -38.34 -32.94
C ILE A 841 -37.97 -38.79 -34.16
N GLU A 842 -39.29 -38.88 -34.01
CA GLU A 842 -40.22 -39.09 -35.11
C GLU A 842 -41.20 -37.91 -35.17
N ILE A 843 -41.29 -37.23 -36.30
CA ILE A 843 -42.18 -36.07 -36.50
C ILE A 843 -43.01 -36.21 -37.78
N ALA A 844 -44.23 -35.70 -37.74
CA ALA A 844 -45.17 -35.74 -38.87
C ALA A 844 -45.75 -34.35 -39.16
N SER A 845 -45.91 -34.01 -40.44
CA SER A 845 -46.46 -32.72 -40.87
C SER A 845 -47.56 -32.87 -41.92
N LEU A 846 -48.52 -31.93 -41.90
CA LEU A 846 -49.49 -31.72 -42.97
C LEU A 846 -48.85 -31.01 -44.18
N ASP A 847 -47.75 -30.28 -43.99
CA ASP A 847 -47.00 -29.61 -45.04
C ASP A 847 -45.75 -30.40 -45.42
N ARG A 848 -45.22 -30.19 -46.63
CA ARG A 848 -43.92 -30.76 -47.02
C ARG A 848 -42.78 -30.01 -46.36
N PHE A 849 -41.86 -30.72 -45.71
CA PHE A 849 -40.62 -30.10 -45.22
C PHE A 849 -39.76 -29.57 -46.38
N THR A 850 -39.23 -28.35 -46.22
CA THR A 850 -38.30 -27.73 -47.18
C THR A 850 -36.87 -28.23 -46.97
N GLU A 851 -35.98 -28.03 -47.94
CA GLU A 851 -34.55 -28.35 -47.76
C GLU A 851 -33.91 -27.59 -46.59
N THR A 852 -34.33 -26.33 -46.35
CA THR A 852 -33.88 -25.56 -45.19
C THR A 852 -34.35 -26.18 -43.88
N HIS A 853 -35.58 -26.71 -43.82
CA HIS A 853 -36.08 -27.45 -42.64
C HIS A 853 -35.28 -28.74 -42.41
N LEU A 854 -35.06 -29.53 -43.46
CA LEU A 854 -34.33 -30.80 -43.36
C LEU A 854 -32.85 -30.59 -42.94
N SER A 855 -32.18 -29.59 -43.53
CA SER A 855 -30.79 -29.25 -43.16
C SER A 855 -30.68 -28.72 -41.73
N PHE A 856 -31.66 -27.92 -41.29
CA PHE A 856 -31.77 -27.47 -39.90
C PHE A 856 -31.96 -28.65 -38.95
N LEU A 857 -32.85 -29.59 -39.27
CA LEU A 857 -33.13 -30.76 -38.43
C LEU A 857 -31.88 -31.64 -38.25
N ASP A 858 -31.13 -31.93 -39.32
CA ASP A 858 -29.90 -32.73 -39.21
C ASP A 858 -28.87 -32.08 -38.27
N GLN A 859 -28.58 -30.80 -38.49
CA GLN A 859 -27.61 -30.06 -37.68
C GLN A 859 -28.08 -29.91 -36.23
N LEU A 860 -29.38 -29.76 -36.02
CA LEU A 860 -29.96 -29.68 -34.70
C LEU A 860 -29.85 -31.02 -33.96
N MET A 861 -30.03 -32.17 -34.63
CA MET A 861 -29.91 -33.48 -33.98
C MET A 861 -28.51 -33.70 -33.40
N GLU A 862 -27.46 -33.24 -34.08
CA GLU A 862 -26.09 -33.31 -33.58
C GLU A 862 -25.93 -32.46 -32.30
N SER A 863 -26.44 -31.22 -32.32
CA SER A 863 -26.42 -30.35 -31.13
C SER A 863 -27.24 -30.93 -29.97
N ILE A 864 -28.39 -31.55 -30.25
CA ILE A 864 -29.21 -32.20 -29.22
C ILE A 864 -28.46 -33.40 -28.63
N GLY A 865 -27.76 -34.20 -29.46
CA GLY A 865 -26.97 -35.33 -28.98
C GLY A 865 -25.90 -34.93 -27.97
N VAL A 866 -25.17 -33.84 -28.24
CA VAL A 866 -24.21 -33.26 -27.30
C VAL A 866 -24.89 -32.83 -26.00
N VAL A 867 -26.04 -32.15 -26.08
CA VAL A 867 -26.76 -31.68 -24.89
C VAL A 867 -27.30 -32.84 -24.07
N LEU A 868 -27.94 -33.84 -24.67
CA LEU A 868 -28.46 -35.00 -23.95
C LEU A 868 -27.34 -35.75 -23.22
N ASN A 869 -26.20 -35.98 -23.89
CA ASN A 869 -25.04 -36.60 -23.25
C ASN A 869 -24.48 -35.72 -22.12
N THR A 870 -24.47 -34.40 -22.30
CA THR A 870 -24.03 -33.46 -21.26
C THR A 870 -24.97 -33.47 -20.06
N ILE A 871 -26.28 -33.55 -20.26
CA ILE A 871 -27.28 -33.64 -19.17
C ILE A 871 -27.17 -34.98 -18.45
N GLU A 872 -27.03 -36.08 -19.19
CA GLU A 872 -26.80 -37.42 -18.64
C GLU A 872 -25.51 -37.45 -17.79
N ALA A 873 -24.41 -36.93 -18.33
CA ALA A 873 -23.13 -36.84 -17.63
C ALA A 873 -23.21 -35.90 -16.42
N ASN A 874 -23.81 -34.70 -16.57
CA ASN A 874 -23.96 -33.73 -15.48
C ASN A 874 -24.88 -34.24 -14.39
N SER A 875 -25.98 -34.92 -14.71
CA SER A 875 -26.88 -35.52 -13.72
C SER A 875 -26.15 -36.61 -12.92
N ARG A 876 -25.34 -37.42 -13.60
CA ARG A 876 -24.47 -38.41 -12.94
C ARG A 876 -23.40 -37.74 -12.07
N THR A 877 -22.76 -36.69 -12.57
CA THR A 877 -21.81 -35.88 -11.81
C THR A 877 -22.48 -35.15 -10.65
N GLU A 878 -23.71 -34.66 -10.78
CA GLU A 878 -24.46 -33.95 -9.73
C GLU A 878 -24.93 -34.94 -8.66
N SER A 879 -25.33 -36.16 -9.02
CA SER A 879 -25.57 -37.22 -8.04
C SER A 879 -24.30 -37.55 -7.24
N LEU A 880 -23.15 -37.64 -7.92
CA LEU A 880 -21.85 -37.85 -7.28
C LEU A 880 -21.38 -36.61 -6.50
N LEU A 881 -21.67 -35.41 -6.99
CA LEU A 881 -21.34 -34.13 -6.38
C LEU A 881 -22.23 -33.89 -5.18
N THR A 882 -23.49 -34.32 -5.17
CA THR A 882 -24.40 -34.22 -4.02
C THR A 882 -23.95 -35.18 -2.93
N GLN A 883 -23.53 -36.40 -3.27
CA GLN A 883 -22.84 -37.30 -2.34
C GLN A 883 -21.52 -36.70 -1.83
N SER A 884 -20.73 -36.09 -2.72
CA SER A 884 -19.48 -35.44 -2.35
C SER A 884 -19.71 -34.15 -1.56
N GLN A 885 -20.81 -33.43 -1.79
CA GLN A 885 -21.19 -32.18 -1.13
C GLN A 885 -21.82 -32.46 0.21
N SER A 886 -22.60 -33.53 0.39
CA SER A 886 -23.04 -33.93 1.73
C SER A 886 -21.83 -34.32 2.58
N LEU A 887 -20.90 -35.09 2.00
CA LEU A 887 -19.64 -35.45 2.66
C LEU A 887 -18.75 -34.21 2.89
N ALA A 888 -18.66 -33.30 1.92
CA ALA A 888 -17.90 -32.07 2.01
C ALA A 888 -18.58 -31.00 2.88
N GLN A 889 -19.90 -31.02 3.07
CA GLN A 889 -20.65 -30.11 3.93
C GLN A 889 -20.58 -30.59 5.37
N GLU A 890 -20.56 -31.89 5.62
CA GLU A 890 -20.20 -32.47 6.90
C GLU A 890 -18.73 -32.18 7.24
N LEU A 891 -17.82 -32.29 6.26
CA LEU A 891 -16.41 -31.85 6.36
C LEU A 891 -16.26 -30.33 6.44
N GLN A 892 -17.13 -29.53 5.84
CA GLN A 892 -17.06 -28.07 5.84
C GLN A 892 -17.71 -27.51 7.10
N GLN A 893 -18.71 -28.16 7.68
CA GLN A 893 -19.25 -27.79 8.99
C GLN A 893 -18.22 -28.12 10.08
N THR A 894 -17.57 -29.28 10.01
CA THR A 894 -16.43 -29.58 10.89
C THR A 894 -15.21 -28.69 10.60
N ASN A 895 -14.90 -28.38 9.34
CA ASN A 895 -13.83 -27.43 9.00
C ASN A 895 -14.20 -25.98 9.31
N GLN A 896 -15.47 -25.57 9.28
CA GLN A 896 -15.92 -24.23 9.68
C GLN A 896 -15.91 -24.11 11.20
N GLU A 897 -16.33 -25.13 11.94
CA GLU A 897 -16.15 -25.15 13.40
C GLU A 897 -14.66 -25.15 13.78
N LEU A 898 -13.81 -25.88 13.05
CA LEU A 898 -12.36 -25.86 13.21
C LEU A 898 -11.72 -24.56 12.74
N ALA A 899 -12.21 -23.94 11.66
CA ALA A 899 -11.69 -22.69 11.11
C ALA A 899 -12.19 -21.49 11.87
N GLU A 900 -13.40 -21.52 12.42
CA GLU A 900 -13.93 -20.51 13.34
C GLU A 900 -13.24 -20.67 14.69
N LYS A 901 -12.98 -21.89 15.19
CA LYS A 901 -12.05 -22.09 16.32
C LYS A 901 -10.63 -21.66 16.01
N ALA A 902 -10.10 -21.95 14.82
CA ALA A 902 -8.75 -21.58 14.43
C ALA A 902 -8.63 -20.08 14.15
N ARG A 903 -9.70 -19.42 13.67
CA ARG A 903 -9.79 -17.97 13.49
C ARG A 903 -10.00 -17.27 14.81
N LEU A 904 -10.86 -17.77 15.70
CA LEU A 904 -10.97 -17.28 17.08
C LEU A 904 -9.65 -17.48 17.83
N LEU A 905 -9.00 -18.63 17.68
CA LEU A 905 -7.68 -18.88 18.24
C LEU A 905 -6.62 -18.02 17.57
N SER A 906 -6.66 -17.77 16.27
CA SER A 906 -5.69 -16.92 15.57
C SER A 906 -5.93 -15.44 15.84
N GLU A 907 -7.16 -14.98 15.96
CA GLU A 907 -7.52 -13.63 16.39
C GLU A 907 -7.16 -13.46 17.86
N GLN A 908 -7.42 -14.46 18.72
CA GLN A 908 -6.90 -14.48 20.09
C GLN A 908 -5.38 -14.54 20.10
N ASN A 909 -4.72 -15.26 19.20
CA ASN A 909 -3.26 -15.39 19.19
C ASN A 909 -2.60 -14.15 18.59
N ILE A 910 -3.22 -13.48 17.61
CA ILE A 910 -2.80 -12.17 17.10
C ILE A 910 -3.05 -11.09 18.15
N GLU A 911 -4.18 -11.13 18.86
CA GLU A 911 -4.47 -10.21 19.96
C GLU A 911 -3.58 -10.47 21.17
N VAL A 912 -3.25 -11.74 21.46
CA VAL A 912 -2.29 -12.14 22.49
C VAL A 912 -0.87 -11.84 22.05
N GLU A 913 -0.50 -11.99 20.78
CA GLU A 913 0.81 -11.58 20.25
C GLU A 913 0.93 -10.06 20.20
N ARG A 914 -0.15 -9.35 19.87
CA ARG A 914 -0.21 -7.88 19.93
C ARG A 914 -0.12 -7.42 21.37
N LYS A 915 -0.88 -8.00 22.29
CA LYS A 915 -0.76 -7.73 23.72
C LYS A 915 0.58 -8.18 24.29
N ASN A 916 1.17 -9.27 23.82
CA ASN A 916 2.51 -9.71 24.25
C ASN A 916 3.58 -8.80 23.68
N ARG A 917 3.43 -8.27 22.46
CA ARG A 917 4.35 -7.25 21.91
C ARG A 917 4.17 -5.91 22.61
N GLU A 918 2.94 -5.50 22.91
CA GLU A 918 2.65 -4.30 23.70
C GLU A 918 3.16 -4.46 25.14
N VAL A 919 3.01 -5.63 25.75
CA VAL A 919 3.53 -5.97 27.09
C VAL A 919 5.04 -6.10 27.07
N GLU A 920 5.66 -6.70 26.05
CA GLU A 920 7.11 -6.82 25.95
C GLU A 920 7.75 -5.46 25.61
N GLN A 921 7.12 -4.65 24.77
CA GLN A 921 7.54 -3.26 24.54
C GLN A 921 7.33 -2.42 25.80
N ALA A 922 6.22 -2.58 26.51
CA ALA A 922 6.00 -1.90 27.79
C ALA A 922 6.99 -2.38 28.85
N LYS A 923 7.33 -3.68 28.89
CA LYS A 923 8.30 -4.27 29.80
C LYS A 923 9.72 -3.83 29.46
N LEU A 924 10.12 -3.81 28.19
CA LEU A 924 11.42 -3.29 27.75
C LEU A 924 11.52 -1.79 28.01
N ALA A 925 10.48 -1.01 27.72
CA ALA A 925 10.46 0.42 28.06
C ALA A 925 10.44 0.65 29.58
N LEU A 926 9.80 -0.23 30.35
CA LEU A 926 9.78 -0.18 31.82
C LEU A 926 11.13 -0.62 32.41
N GLU A 927 11.79 -1.62 31.85
CA GLU A 927 13.14 -2.07 32.21
C GLU A 927 14.18 -1.01 31.84
N GLU A 928 14.04 -0.37 30.68
CA GLU A 928 14.86 0.78 30.28
C GLU A 928 14.61 1.97 31.21
N LYS A 929 13.34 2.30 31.52
CA LYS A 929 13.04 3.33 32.54
C LYS A 929 13.54 2.96 33.92
N ALA A 930 13.43 1.70 34.33
CA ALA A 930 13.86 1.22 35.64
C ALA A 930 15.38 1.22 35.75
N THR A 931 16.09 0.81 34.70
CA THR A 931 17.55 0.90 34.63
C THR A 931 18.01 2.35 34.57
N GLN A 932 17.34 3.22 33.81
CA GLN A 932 17.64 4.65 33.75
C GLN A 932 17.34 5.35 35.09
N LEU A 933 16.26 4.99 35.78
CA LEU A 933 15.93 5.44 37.13
C LEU A 933 16.95 4.92 38.15
N ALA A 934 17.34 3.64 38.07
CA ALA A 934 18.35 3.06 38.96
C ALA A 934 19.73 3.69 38.76
N LEU A 935 20.12 3.93 37.50
CA LEU A 935 21.36 4.61 37.13
C LEU A 935 21.31 6.08 37.58
N SER A 936 20.21 6.78 37.34
CA SER A 936 19.99 8.15 37.81
C SER A 936 19.98 8.25 39.33
N SER A 937 19.39 7.27 40.03
CA SER A 937 19.38 7.21 41.49
C SER A 937 20.79 6.94 42.02
N LYS A 938 21.53 5.99 41.43
CA LYS A 938 22.91 5.70 41.79
C LYS A 938 23.82 6.91 41.57
N TYR A 939 23.72 7.56 40.41
CA TYR A 939 24.49 8.77 40.13
C TYR A 939 24.11 9.93 41.06
N LYS A 940 22.82 10.11 41.39
CA LYS A 940 22.37 11.13 42.34
C LYS A 940 22.97 10.88 43.73
N SER A 941 22.97 9.63 44.20
CA SER A 941 23.56 9.24 45.49
C SER A 941 25.08 9.39 45.52
N GLU A 942 25.81 8.92 44.49
CA GLU A 942 27.27 9.08 44.39
C GLU A 942 27.68 10.56 44.25
N PHE A 943 26.92 11.35 43.48
CA PHE A 943 27.16 12.78 43.32
C PHE A 943 26.99 13.53 44.65
N LEU A 944 25.89 13.31 45.38
CA LEU A 944 25.65 13.97 46.66
C LEU A 944 26.68 13.56 47.72
N ALA A 945 27.08 12.29 47.77
CA ALA A 945 28.12 11.81 48.67
C ALA A 945 29.48 12.47 48.39
N ASN A 946 29.90 12.53 47.11
CA ASN A 946 31.16 13.14 46.71
C ASN A 946 31.15 14.65 46.91
N MET A 947 30.09 15.34 46.47
CA MET A 947 29.95 16.79 46.66
C MET A 947 29.92 17.20 48.12
N SER A 948 29.31 16.40 49.00
CA SER A 948 29.35 16.73 50.43
C SER A 948 30.76 16.65 51.02
N HIS A 949 31.58 15.67 50.62
CA HIS A 949 32.97 15.61 51.07
C HIS A 949 33.81 16.79 50.55
N GLU A 950 33.57 17.18 49.29
CA GLU A 950 34.18 18.33 48.61
C GLU A 950 33.75 19.68 49.22
N LEU A 951 32.51 19.79 49.72
CA LEU A 951 31.99 21.00 50.38
C LEU A 951 32.34 21.08 51.87
N ARG A 952 32.37 19.94 52.57
CA ARG A 952 32.68 19.88 54.01
C ARG A 952 34.11 20.33 54.30
N THR A 953 35.06 19.92 53.46
CA THR A 953 36.49 20.19 53.68
C THR A 953 36.81 21.70 53.71
N PRO A 954 36.45 22.51 52.71
CA PRO A 954 36.67 23.96 52.77
C PRO A 954 35.81 24.66 53.82
N LEU A 955 34.57 24.19 54.05
CA LEU A 955 33.68 24.79 55.04
C LEU A 955 34.19 24.61 56.48
N ASN A 956 34.72 23.42 56.82
CA ASN A 956 35.33 23.17 58.12
C ASN A 956 36.57 24.05 58.35
N SER A 957 37.41 24.24 57.34
CA SER A 957 38.56 25.14 57.44
C SER A 957 38.13 26.59 57.68
N LEU A 958 37.08 27.05 56.99
CA LEU A 958 36.52 28.39 57.20
C LEU A 958 35.92 28.55 58.60
N LEU A 959 35.22 27.53 59.10
CA LEU A 959 34.66 27.54 60.46
C LEU A 959 35.74 27.60 61.53
N ILE A 960 36.82 26.84 61.41
CA ILE A 960 37.93 26.89 62.36
C ILE A 960 38.54 28.30 62.41
N LEU A 961 38.73 28.93 61.25
CA LEU A 961 39.26 30.29 61.16
C LEU A 961 38.26 31.32 61.74
N ALA A 962 36.97 31.17 61.45
CA ALA A 962 35.94 32.04 62.01
C ALA A 962 35.83 31.89 63.54
N GLN A 963 36.00 30.69 64.07
CA GLN A 963 36.04 30.42 65.51
C GLN A 963 37.28 31.06 66.15
N GLN A 964 38.47 30.91 65.55
CA GLN A 964 39.69 31.57 66.05
C GLN A 964 39.58 33.09 66.06
N LEU A 965 38.96 33.68 65.02
CA LEU A 965 38.67 35.12 64.97
C LEU A 965 37.62 35.53 66.02
N SER A 966 36.62 34.70 66.28
CA SER A 966 35.62 34.94 67.32
C SER A 966 36.22 34.89 68.73
N ASP A 967 37.12 33.93 68.99
CA ASP A 967 37.76 33.76 70.29
C ASP A 967 38.74 34.89 70.59
N ASN A 968 39.27 35.55 69.54
CA ASN A 968 40.13 36.74 69.61
C ASN A 968 41.20 36.67 70.71
N PRO A 969 42.03 35.60 70.77
CA PRO A 969 42.92 35.35 71.90
C PRO A 969 44.00 36.43 72.08
N GLU A 970 44.39 37.13 71.01
CA GLU A 970 45.35 38.25 71.05
C GLU A 970 44.70 39.61 71.36
N GLY A 971 43.36 39.68 71.45
CA GLY A 971 42.62 40.91 71.77
C GLY A 971 42.71 42.02 70.70
N ASN A 972 43.06 41.67 69.46
CA ASN A 972 43.35 42.62 68.38
C ASN A 972 42.13 42.98 67.51
N LEU A 973 41.00 42.27 67.64
CA LEU A 973 39.75 42.57 66.94
C LEU A 973 38.81 43.45 67.76
N SER A 974 38.10 44.37 67.10
CA SER A 974 37.04 45.18 67.73
C SER A 974 35.79 44.34 68.04
N GLY A 975 34.97 44.78 69.00
CA GLY A 975 33.76 44.03 69.42
C GLY A 975 32.80 43.69 68.28
N LYS A 976 32.60 44.61 67.33
CA LYS A 976 31.80 44.35 66.11
C LYS A 976 32.43 43.31 65.19
N GLN A 977 33.77 43.27 65.08
CA GLN A 977 34.46 42.28 64.24
C GLN A 977 34.37 40.87 64.86
N VAL A 978 34.46 40.78 66.19
CA VAL A 978 34.21 39.53 66.91
C VAL A 978 32.76 39.06 66.70
N GLU A 979 31.79 39.98 66.73
CA GLU A 979 30.38 39.67 66.46
C GLU A 979 30.15 39.19 65.02
N PHE A 980 30.83 39.79 64.03
CA PHE A 980 30.81 39.30 62.65
C PHE A 980 31.44 37.90 62.53
N ALA A 981 32.57 37.64 63.19
CA ALA A 981 33.20 36.33 63.20
C ALA A 981 32.28 35.27 63.84
N LYS A 982 31.60 35.60 64.95
CA LYS A 982 30.56 34.76 65.58
C LYS A 982 29.39 34.48 64.63
N THR A 983 28.95 35.50 63.90
CA THR A 983 27.85 35.37 62.94
C THR A 983 28.23 34.47 61.76
N ILE A 984 29.46 34.61 61.24
CA ILE A 984 30.01 33.76 60.17
C ILE A 984 30.15 32.32 60.66
N HIS A 985 30.70 32.11 61.86
CA HIS A 985 30.81 30.79 62.47
C HIS A 985 29.44 30.14 62.66
N GLY A 986 28.47 30.87 63.21
CA GLY A 986 27.09 30.39 63.38
C GLY A 986 26.45 30.00 62.05
N SER A 987 26.48 30.90 61.06
CA SER A 987 25.87 30.66 59.74
C SER A 987 26.54 29.51 58.98
N GLY A 988 27.87 29.38 59.08
CA GLY A 988 28.59 28.27 58.46
C GLY A 988 28.32 26.93 59.15
N SER A 989 28.14 26.93 60.48
CA SER A 989 27.78 25.73 61.25
C SER A 989 26.36 25.26 60.91
N ASP A 990 25.43 26.19 60.74
CA ASP A 990 24.06 25.89 60.30
C ASP A 990 24.06 25.30 58.87
N LEU A 991 24.87 25.85 57.97
CA LEU A 991 25.03 25.32 56.62
C LEU A 991 25.62 23.90 56.62
N LEU A 992 26.63 23.65 57.47
CA LEU A 992 27.21 22.32 57.61
C LEU A 992 26.19 21.29 58.13
N THR A 993 25.36 21.71 59.09
CA THR A 993 24.27 20.88 59.62
C THR A 993 23.26 20.56 58.52
N LEU A 994 22.87 21.54 57.71
CA LEU A 994 21.95 21.37 56.59
C LEU A 994 22.50 20.40 55.53
N ILE A 995 23.79 20.49 55.21
CA ILE A 995 24.46 19.57 54.29
C ILE A 995 24.45 18.13 54.83
N ASN A 996 24.70 17.97 56.14
CA ASN A 996 24.65 16.66 56.79
C ASN A 996 23.22 16.09 56.80
N ASP A 997 22.20 16.92 57.06
CA ASP A 997 20.80 16.50 57.05
C ASP A 997 20.36 16.04 55.64
N ILE A 998 20.77 16.75 54.58
CA ILE A 998 20.51 16.34 53.18
C ILE A 998 21.18 15.01 52.86
N LEU A 999 22.42 14.81 53.33
CA LEU A 999 23.11 13.53 53.16
C LEU A 999 22.41 12.39 53.89
N ASP A 1000 22.02 12.60 55.14
CA ASP A 1000 21.32 11.59 55.93
C ASP A 1000 20.00 11.23 55.25
N LEU A 1001 19.23 12.22 54.76
CA LEU A 1001 18.03 11.98 53.94
C LEU A 1001 18.35 11.13 52.69
N SER A 1002 19.41 11.49 51.94
CA SER A 1002 19.79 10.75 50.73
C SER A 1002 20.21 9.30 51.03
N LYS A 1003 20.84 9.04 52.18
CA LYS A 1003 21.19 7.68 52.62
C LYS A 1003 19.96 6.90 53.06
N ILE A 1004 19.00 7.56 53.71
CA ILE A 1004 17.73 6.93 54.13
C ILE A 1004 16.90 6.56 52.89
N GLU A 1005 16.72 7.48 51.94
CA GLU A 1005 15.99 7.23 50.68
C GLU A 1005 16.62 6.13 49.83
N SER A 1006 17.96 6.03 49.84
CA SER A 1006 18.68 4.96 49.12
C SER A 1006 18.77 3.65 49.91
N GLY A 1007 18.26 3.59 51.14
CA GLY A 1007 18.28 2.40 52.00
C GLY A 1007 19.68 2.00 52.49
N THR A 1008 20.67 2.89 52.44
CA THR A 1008 22.08 2.60 52.80
C THR A 1008 22.44 2.94 54.25
N VAL A 1009 21.51 3.45 55.06
CA VAL A 1009 21.75 3.70 56.49
C VAL A 1009 21.81 2.38 57.26
N THR A 1010 22.90 2.16 57.98
CA THR A 1010 23.07 1.06 58.94
C THR A 1010 22.76 1.54 60.35
N LEU A 1011 21.92 0.82 61.10
CA LEU A 1011 21.60 1.11 62.51
C LEU A 1011 22.56 0.38 63.45
N ASP A 1012 23.10 1.07 64.46
CA ASP A 1012 24.00 0.49 65.47
C ASP A 1012 23.26 0.29 66.79
N VAL A 1013 22.68 -0.90 66.97
CA VAL A 1013 21.77 -1.20 68.08
C VAL A 1013 22.56 -1.62 69.33
N SER A 1014 22.40 -0.87 70.42
CA SER A 1014 23.05 -1.13 71.71
C SER A 1014 22.08 -0.98 72.88
N GLU A 1015 22.43 -1.52 74.05
CA GLU A 1015 21.62 -1.37 75.26
C GLU A 1015 21.71 0.07 75.79
N TYR A 1016 20.56 0.75 75.88
CA TYR A 1016 20.49 2.14 76.32
C TYR A 1016 19.51 2.33 77.49
N ARG A 1017 20.01 2.83 78.63
CA ARG A 1017 19.23 3.01 79.86
C ARG A 1017 18.36 4.27 79.79
N PHE A 1018 17.09 4.18 80.17
CA PHE A 1018 16.17 5.33 80.16
C PHE A 1018 16.58 6.44 81.13
N SER A 1019 17.25 6.10 82.24
CA SER A 1019 17.82 7.10 83.14
C SER A 1019 18.90 7.95 82.46
N ASN A 1020 19.73 7.34 81.61
CA ASN A 1020 20.73 8.06 80.81
C ASN A 1020 20.06 8.94 79.76
N LEU A 1021 19.00 8.44 79.11
CA LEU A 1021 18.23 9.23 78.15
C LEU A 1021 17.57 10.44 78.81
N ARG A 1022 16.92 10.24 79.96
CA ARG A 1022 16.32 11.33 80.75
C ARG A 1022 17.36 12.39 81.10
N ASN A 1023 18.53 11.98 81.60
CA ASN A 1023 19.59 12.92 81.95
C ASN A 1023 20.15 13.66 80.74
N TYR A 1024 20.31 12.97 79.60
CA TYR A 1024 20.74 13.58 78.35
C TYR A 1024 19.74 14.63 77.87
N VAL A 1025 18.47 14.28 77.79
CA VAL A 1025 17.38 15.17 77.34
C VAL A 1025 17.24 16.35 78.29
N ASP A 1026 17.21 16.11 79.61
CA ASP A 1026 17.10 17.17 80.60
C ASP A 1026 18.28 18.14 80.47
N ARG A 1027 19.52 17.65 80.51
CA ARG A 1027 20.73 18.50 80.37
C ARG A 1027 20.77 19.29 79.07
N THR A 1028 20.32 18.70 77.96
CA THR A 1028 20.38 19.34 76.63
C THR A 1028 19.39 20.50 76.52
N PHE A 1029 18.19 20.37 77.08
CA PHE A 1029 17.11 21.34 76.88
C PHE A 1029 16.77 22.18 78.11
N ARG A 1030 17.28 21.87 79.31
CA ARG A 1030 17.05 22.63 80.55
C ARG A 1030 17.40 24.11 80.40
N HIS A 1031 18.57 24.40 79.84
CA HIS A 1031 19.01 25.79 79.62
C HIS A 1031 18.12 26.53 78.61
N MET A 1032 17.61 25.86 77.58
CA MET A 1032 16.67 26.47 76.63
C MET A 1032 15.32 26.77 77.29
N ALA A 1033 14.83 25.86 78.14
CA ALA A 1033 13.62 26.06 78.91
C ALA A 1033 13.75 27.26 79.87
N GLU A 1034 14.88 27.38 80.57
CA GLU A 1034 15.17 28.50 81.47
C GLU A 1034 15.28 29.83 80.71
N ALA A 1035 16.01 29.86 79.59
CA ALA A 1035 16.17 31.06 78.77
C ALA A 1035 14.86 31.56 78.15
N LYS A 1036 13.91 30.65 77.87
CA LYS A 1036 12.57 30.99 77.37
C LYS A 1036 11.49 31.09 78.46
N HIS A 1037 11.86 30.89 79.73
CA HIS A 1037 10.92 30.84 80.86
C HIS A 1037 9.76 29.83 80.67
N LEU A 1038 10.06 28.66 80.11
CA LEU A 1038 9.10 27.58 79.89
C LEU A 1038 9.24 26.49 80.96
N GLY A 1039 8.11 25.89 81.35
CA GLY A 1039 8.12 24.65 82.11
C GLY A 1039 8.71 23.51 81.27
N PHE A 1040 9.60 22.69 81.84
CA PHE A 1040 10.10 21.50 81.16
C PHE A 1040 10.17 20.30 82.09
N HIS A 1041 9.49 19.22 81.71
CA HIS A 1041 9.39 17.99 82.47
C HIS A 1041 9.78 16.78 81.62
N VAL A 1042 10.52 15.85 82.22
CA VAL A 1042 10.83 14.55 81.61
C VAL A 1042 10.32 13.46 82.54
N GLY A 1043 9.21 12.85 82.16
CA GLY A 1043 8.52 11.78 82.88
C GLY A 1043 8.96 10.39 82.40
N LEU A 1044 9.25 9.51 83.35
CA LEU A 1044 9.45 8.08 83.11
C LEU A 1044 8.37 7.31 83.87
N ALA A 1045 7.60 6.47 83.19
CA ALA A 1045 6.61 5.63 83.85
C ALA A 1045 7.27 4.52 84.69
N ASP A 1046 6.67 4.20 85.85
CA ASP A 1046 7.23 3.23 86.81
C ASP A 1046 7.33 1.79 86.25
N ASN A 1047 6.55 1.47 85.22
CA ASN A 1047 6.51 0.17 84.57
C ASN A 1047 7.52 0.02 83.41
N LEU A 1048 8.40 1.00 83.17
CA LEU A 1048 9.42 0.90 82.14
C LEU A 1048 10.52 -0.11 82.50
N PRO A 1049 11.06 -0.86 81.51
CA PRO A 1049 12.27 -1.65 81.71
C PRO A 1049 13.47 -0.74 81.99
N THR A 1050 14.55 -1.27 82.59
CA THR A 1050 15.73 -0.46 82.93
C THR A 1050 16.48 0.08 81.71
N ALA A 1051 16.42 -0.63 80.58
CA ALA A 1051 17.06 -0.27 79.33
C ALA A 1051 16.27 -0.78 78.11
N VAL A 1052 16.57 -0.23 76.94
CA VAL A 1052 16.04 -0.64 75.63
C VAL A 1052 17.19 -0.89 74.66
N MET A 1053 17.05 -1.89 73.79
CA MET A 1053 17.99 -2.11 72.68
C MET A 1053 17.61 -1.17 71.54
N THR A 1054 18.44 -0.16 71.27
CA THR A 1054 18.17 0.85 70.25
C THR A 1054 19.47 1.43 69.70
N ASP A 1055 19.40 2.05 68.54
CA ASP A 1055 20.45 2.98 68.14
C ASP A 1055 20.36 4.23 69.00
N THR A 1056 21.34 4.39 69.89
CA THR A 1056 21.39 5.50 70.85
C THR A 1056 21.47 6.85 70.12
N THR A 1057 22.24 6.93 69.03
CA THR A 1057 22.46 8.18 68.30
C THR A 1057 21.21 8.62 67.54
N ARG A 1058 20.54 7.69 66.85
CA ARG A 1058 19.33 7.98 66.08
C ARG A 1058 18.14 8.27 66.98
N LEU A 1059 17.97 7.53 68.09
CA LEU A 1059 16.91 7.83 69.06
C LEU A 1059 17.10 9.22 69.68
N GLN A 1060 18.33 9.58 70.07
CA GLN A 1060 18.63 10.92 70.56
C GLN A 1060 18.37 11.99 69.50
N GLN A 1061 18.68 11.74 68.23
CA GLN A 1061 18.42 12.66 67.12
C GLN A 1061 16.92 12.90 66.93
N VAL A 1062 16.10 11.85 66.89
CA VAL A 1062 14.63 11.96 66.77
C VAL A 1062 14.08 12.80 67.93
N LEU A 1063 14.46 12.48 69.17
CA LEU A 1063 14.00 13.22 70.34
C LEU A 1063 14.48 14.67 70.34
N LYS A 1064 15.74 14.92 69.94
CA LYS A 1064 16.29 16.26 69.81
C LYS A 1064 15.50 17.08 68.79
N ASN A 1065 15.13 16.51 67.64
CA ASN A 1065 14.37 17.20 66.61
C ASN A 1065 12.95 17.53 67.07
N LEU A 1066 12.25 16.57 67.68
CA LEU A 1066 10.91 16.78 68.24
C LEU A 1066 10.92 17.83 69.36
N LEU A 1067 11.83 17.72 70.32
CA LEU A 1067 11.94 18.66 71.44
C LEU A 1067 12.38 20.06 70.98
N SER A 1068 13.34 20.15 70.06
CA SER A 1068 13.76 21.44 69.50
C SER A 1068 12.59 22.15 68.84
N ASN A 1069 11.75 21.42 68.08
CA ASN A 1069 10.53 21.97 67.50
C ASN A 1069 9.51 22.40 68.58
N ALA A 1070 9.26 21.57 69.59
CA ALA A 1070 8.38 21.92 70.71
C ALA A 1070 8.81 23.22 71.41
N PHE A 1071 10.10 23.36 71.74
CA PHE A 1071 10.65 24.58 72.34
C PHE A 1071 10.66 25.78 71.40
N LYS A 1072 10.81 25.55 70.10
CA LYS A 1072 10.82 26.61 69.08
C LYS A 1072 9.45 27.24 68.92
N PHE A 1073 8.39 26.42 68.90
CA PHE A 1073 7.02 26.86 68.64
C PHE A 1073 6.19 27.14 69.90
N THR A 1074 6.72 26.84 71.08
CA THR A 1074 6.16 27.28 72.37
C THR A 1074 6.81 28.60 72.80
N SER A 1075 5.99 29.63 73.01
CA SER A 1075 6.47 30.94 73.50
C SER A 1075 6.26 31.12 75.00
N HIS A 1076 5.16 30.59 75.54
CA HIS A 1076 4.81 30.59 76.97
C HIS A 1076 4.11 29.26 77.28
N GLY A 1077 4.28 28.73 78.49
CA GLY A 1077 3.68 27.45 78.89
C GLY A 1077 4.74 26.40 79.25
N GLN A 1078 4.54 25.17 78.82
CA GLN A 1078 5.42 24.04 79.11
C GLN A 1078 5.63 23.12 77.92
N VAL A 1079 6.76 22.41 77.94
CA VAL A 1079 7.10 21.27 77.09
C VAL A 1079 7.32 20.06 78.00
N SER A 1080 6.80 18.88 77.65
CA SER A 1080 7.10 17.64 78.37
C SER A 1080 7.56 16.53 77.42
N LEU A 1081 8.43 15.66 77.93
CA LEU A 1081 8.71 14.36 77.33
C LEU A 1081 8.24 13.29 78.31
N ASP A 1082 7.27 12.48 77.90
CA ASP A 1082 6.74 11.38 78.69
C ASP A 1082 7.06 10.06 77.99
N ILE A 1083 7.73 9.16 78.72
CA ILE A 1083 8.11 7.84 78.21
C ILE A 1083 7.33 6.78 78.97
N SER A 1084 6.60 5.94 78.25
CA SER A 1084 5.74 4.91 78.85
C SER A 1084 5.58 3.69 77.95
N LEU A 1085 5.19 2.56 78.54
CA LEU A 1085 4.69 1.41 77.78
C LEU A 1085 3.23 1.65 77.39
N VAL A 1086 2.92 1.45 76.12
CA VAL A 1086 1.58 1.63 75.55
C VAL A 1086 1.07 0.34 74.91
N THR A 1087 -0.24 0.14 74.99
CA THR A 1087 -0.94 -1.04 74.45
C THR A 1087 -1.87 -0.71 73.28
N SER A 1088 -2.02 0.58 72.95
CA SER A 1088 -2.84 1.09 71.85
C SER A 1088 -2.31 2.45 71.38
N GLY A 1089 -2.78 2.94 70.22
CA GLY A 1089 -2.36 4.23 69.64
C GLY A 1089 -1.90 4.17 68.18
N TRP A 1090 -1.81 2.97 67.61
CA TRP A 1090 -1.56 2.72 66.18
C TRP A 1090 -2.81 2.13 65.50
N THR A 1091 -2.84 2.15 64.17
CA THR A 1091 -3.95 1.56 63.39
C THR A 1091 -3.94 0.03 63.49
N ALA A 1092 -5.11 -0.60 63.44
CA ALA A 1092 -5.26 -2.03 63.67
C ALA A 1092 -4.55 -2.93 62.63
N ASP A 1093 -4.21 -2.36 61.48
CA ASP A 1093 -3.48 -2.96 60.36
C ASP A 1093 -1.97 -2.68 60.39
N HIS A 1094 -1.46 -2.02 61.44
CA HIS A 1094 -0.03 -1.69 61.51
C HIS A 1094 0.81 -2.99 61.64
N PRO A 1095 1.70 -3.29 60.67
CA PRO A 1095 2.23 -4.64 60.45
C PRO A 1095 3.09 -5.18 61.59
N HIS A 1096 3.74 -4.30 62.37
CA HIS A 1096 4.70 -4.70 63.41
C HIS A 1096 4.26 -4.39 64.85
N LEU A 1097 3.60 -3.25 65.09
CA LEU A 1097 3.25 -2.81 66.44
C LEU A 1097 2.12 -3.64 67.07
N LEU A 1098 1.20 -4.19 66.28
CA LEU A 1098 0.11 -5.04 66.78
C LEU A 1098 0.62 -6.37 67.37
N HIS A 1099 1.74 -6.88 66.85
CA HIS A 1099 2.30 -8.18 67.21
C HIS A 1099 3.53 -8.07 68.12
N ALA A 1100 3.88 -6.87 68.59
CA ALA A 1100 5.04 -6.65 69.44
C ALA A 1100 4.73 -7.01 70.91
N ASP A 1101 5.67 -7.65 71.59
CA ASP A 1101 5.55 -8.03 73.01
C ASP A 1101 5.39 -6.83 73.94
N ALA A 1102 6.01 -5.70 73.58
CA ALA A 1102 5.94 -4.44 74.30
C ALA A 1102 6.18 -3.28 73.35
N VAL A 1103 5.39 -2.20 73.47
CA VAL A 1103 5.54 -0.98 72.67
C VAL A 1103 5.82 0.20 73.59
N LEU A 1104 6.86 0.97 73.25
CA LEU A 1104 7.27 2.17 73.97
C LEU A 1104 6.77 3.41 73.24
N ALA A 1105 6.11 4.31 73.96
CA ALA A 1105 5.77 5.64 73.47
C ALA A 1105 6.73 6.67 74.04
N PHE A 1106 7.30 7.50 73.15
CA PHE A 1106 8.01 8.74 73.50
C PHE A 1106 7.12 9.90 73.09
N SER A 1107 6.39 10.46 74.04
CA SER A 1107 5.44 11.55 73.78
C SER A 1107 6.08 12.89 74.10
N VAL A 1108 6.37 13.70 73.08
CA VAL A 1108 6.75 15.10 73.26
C VAL A 1108 5.48 15.95 73.16
N SER A 1109 5.11 16.61 74.26
CA SER A 1109 3.93 17.46 74.32
C SER A 1109 4.34 18.91 74.52
N ASP A 1110 3.75 19.81 73.77
CA ASP A 1110 3.98 21.25 73.90
C ASP A 1110 2.67 22.02 73.96
N THR A 1111 2.74 23.26 74.46
CA THR A 1111 1.59 24.16 74.61
C THR A 1111 1.67 25.34 73.64
N GLY A 1112 2.40 25.16 72.54
CA GLY A 1112 2.65 26.15 71.51
C GLY A 1112 1.47 26.39 70.57
N VAL A 1113 1.79 26.90 69.38
CA VAL A 1113 0.78 27.37 68.41
C VAL A 1113 -0.09 26.26 67.80
N GLY A 1114 0.27 24.99 67.99
CA GLY A 1114 -0.41 23.84 67.40
C GLY A 1114 -0.19 23.72 65.88
N ILE A 1115 -0.71 22.64 65.29
CA ILE A 1115 -0.58 22.34 63.86
C ILE A 1115 -1.98 22.19 63.25
N PRO A 1116 -2.33 22.93 62.17
CA PRO A 1116 -3.61 22.78 61.48
C PRO A 1116 -3.83 21.35 60.98
N GLN A 1117 -5.08 20.85 61.03
CA GLN A 1117 -5.39 19.45 60.76
C GLN A 1117 -5.06 19.01 59.33
N ASP A 1118 -5.19 19.91 58.35
CA ASP A 1118 -4.83 19.70 56.95
C ASP A 1118 -3.30 19.66 56.71
N LYS A 1119 -2.50 20.12 57.68
CA LYS A 1119 -1.04 20.16 57.60
C LYS A 1119 -0.34 19.04 58.36
N LEU A 1120 -1.07 18.24 59.14
CA LEU A 1120 -0.47 17.21 60.01
C LEU A 1120 0.33 16.13 59.28
N GLN A 1121 -0.06 15.75 58.06
CA GLN A 1121 0.74 14.82 57.25
C GLN A 1121 1.88 15.52 56.52
N LEU A 1122 1.64 16.76 56.06
CA LEU A 1122 2.57 17.50 55.21
C LEU A 1122 3.87 17.89 55.94
N ILE A 1123 3.85 18.04 57.26
CA ILE A 1123 5.06 18.38 58.05
C ILE A 1123 6.12 17.28 58.09
N PHE A 1124 5.77 16.04 57.73
CA PHE A 1124 6.71 14.91 57.64
C PHE A 1124 7.26 14.71 56.22
N GLU A 1125 6.83 15.53 55.25
CA GLU A 1125 7.40 15.53 53.91
C GLU A 1125 8.67 16.40 53.87
N ALA A 1126 9.70 15.92 53.17
CA ALA A 1126 10.98 16.64 53.08
C ALA A 1126 10.80 18.04 52.49
N PHE A 1127 11.45 19.04 53.12
CA PHE A 1127 11.44 20.46 52.75
C PHE A 1127 10.09 21.18 52.94
N GLN A 1128 9.08 20.52 53.50
CA GLN A 1128 7.77 21.12 53.74
C GLN A 1128 7.71 21.79 55.11
N GLN A 1129 7.01 22.93 55.17
CA GLN A 1129 6.69 23.63 56.41
C GLN A 1129 5.21 24.04 56.35
N ALA A 1130 4.51 23.98 57.48
CA ALA A 1130 3.07 24.20 57.54
C ALA A 1130 2.61 25.57 56.95
N ASP A 1131 3.46 26.61 57.02
CA ASP A 1131 3.22 27.90 56.36
C ASP A 1131 4.52 28.71 56.10
N GLY A 1132 4.63 29.36 54.93
CA GLY A 1132 5.86 30.03 54.47
C GLY A 1132 6.15 31.38 55.17
N SER A 1133 5.15 31.99 55.80
CA SER A 1133 5.30 33.22 56.61
C SER A 1133 5.97 32.97 57.95
N THR A 1134 5.80 31.78 58.54
CA THR A 1134 6.43 31.35 59.80
C THR A 1134 7.94 31.12 59.66
N ALA A 1135 8.43 30.87 58.44
CA ALA A 1135 9.85 30.63 58.15
C ALA A 1135 10.74 31.83 58.50
N ARG A 1136 10.24 33.07 58.34
CA ARG A 1136 11.02 34.29 58.68
C ARG A 1136 11.14 34.55 60.18
N LYS A 1137 10.20 34.04 61.00
CA LYS A 1137 10.16 34.35 62.44
C LYS A 1137 10.85 33.30 63.30
N TYR A 1138 10.80 32.03 62.88
CA TYR A 1138 11.36 30.92 63.69
C TYR A 1138 12.52 30.17 63.03
N GLY A 1139 12.74 30.29 61.71
CA GLY A 1139 13.88 29.73 60.95
C GLY A 1139 13.93 28.19 60.92
N GLY A 1140 14.15 27.53 59.78
CA GLY A 1140 14.29 26.07 59.72
C GLY A 1140 14.31 25.53 58.30
N THR A 1141 14.84 24.31 58.13
CA THR A 1141 15.09 23.68 56.82
C THR A 1141 13.94 22.79 56.33
N GLY A 1142 13.03 22.38 57.23
CA GLY A 1142 11.97 21.41 56.91
C GLY A 1142 12.51 19.98 56.69
N LEU A 1143 13.69 19.66 57.22
CA LEU A 1143 14.34 18.35 57.07
C LEU A 1143 14.44 17.54 58.38
N GLY A 1144 14.06 18.14 59.51
CA GLY A 1144 14.27 17.53 60.84
C GLY A 1144 13.14 16.60 61.32
N LEU A 1145 11.92 16.80 60.81
CA LEU A 1145 10.78 15.89 60.98
C LEU A 1145 10.68 15.05 59.71
#